data_AF-A0A7R9A809-F1
#
_entry.id   AF-A0A7R9A809-F1
#
_cell.length_a   1.000
_cell.length_b   1.000
_cell.length_c   1.000
_cell.angle_alpha   90.00
_cell.angle_beta   90.00
_cell.angle_gamma   90.00
#
_symmetry.space_group_name_H-M   'P 1'
#
loop_
_entity.id
_entity.type
_entity.pdbx_description
1 polymer ?
#
loop_
_entity_poly.entity_id
_entity_poly.type
_entity_poly.pdbx_seq_one_letter_code
_entity_poly.pdbx_strand_id
1 'polypeptide(L)'
;MEPLETAKEFVCKLVFTPEDKAYMAYYWCRKFPTPEDVLSAATFMVALQLAKEPVVRKCVREAYFERTRISVAPTRKGVKEIDENHPLYSMKYLNDKPVQELQGDQFLRLTIAENEKLLSVKFSTDIKALTGVAYIEEVKQLYYRDEFSRNVQLWNDLRGQCIDLCFNKFLFPALKKELRSKLIMESKDYIRRYSQQRLANWIQVAPYQVNLKDDDDDDDDDDDDDDDDWRTKRGVRVLSIAYVPDLSVSAFACIVNLDGEVNDFLRLPNLLKRKNAWREADRVAKEADLDSLRAFITKQKPHVVAIAGESREALGIAEDVRGLLTALVEEEGFPSRISVEIVDNTLAKIQSNSKKAENEYRDYPPLLRQAVSVGRFLQDPLVEVAQLCTIEEDILCVRYHPLQEHLSKEELNEIVTQVLMNVINEVGVDVNRCLTQPHTGNLLQFISGLGPRKATALLKALKHSNTRLENRTQLVTTCHLGPKVFINCAGFIKIDTTSLGDSTDTYVEVLDGTRVHPEAYEWARKMAVDALADEEAGEEAQPAAALDEILKTPERLKELDLDAFAAELERQGFGNKKTTLYDIRTELIFRYKDHRVSYKSLTPSELFYLLTKESEDTFYVGKMVLATVIGIAHKKMVGEQVDKANPTRIEETGLWQCPFCLKNDFPELSEVWNHFDAGGCPGQATGVRIALDNGLSGFIHLKNLSDRAVTNPEERVRRGQVIHCRLMKIQVDRFSVECTSKGSDLQDKNHEWRPPKDPYYDYETERRDQEQEEEKKKKQTRQTYIKRVIVHPAFHNIGYKEAEKLMMQMDPGEAIIRPSSKGSDHLTVTWKVTDGICQHIDVREEGKENAFSLGQSLWIGSEEFEDLDEILARYITPMAAQARDALNHKYYRDTEGGKHEKVEEILVEEKRKNSSKIHYVISASKDFPGKFLLSYLPRTKVRHEYVTATPEGFRYRGQMFDTLNQALGYFKKHYREPPPTVQTAARTGLLTNHNTPYIQGPSTAPHTPSIGLSADAIRQVAQNLPTQLLNTLSQVSSGQTPRTPYAHTPFTHYSQTPYTPSGQTPFMTPYGTPRHPGSNTPGFSGQSYPSQGFIPPSSRPPNRTPVETPGDWRKAAEAWASRARPSGSRTPRTPFGSGTTPRMEEGSRRTPSSYRPINMRRDDQPGPSGYTDATPLYDE
;
A
#
# COMPACT_ATOMS: atom_id res chain seq x y z
N MET A 1 12.03 -15.70 -48.49
CA MET A 1 10.70 -16.34 -48.62
C MET A 1 10.80 -17.86 -48.57
N GLU A 2 11.91 -18.45 -49.03
CA GLU A 2 12.13 -19.90 -49.13
C GLU A 2 11.68 -20.79 -47.95
N PRO A 3 11.82 -20.44 -46.65
CA PRO A 3 11.32 -21.29 -45.56
C PRO A 3 9.79 -21.46 -45.56
N LEU A 4 9.05 -20.40 -45.95
CA LEU A 4 7.61 -20.45 -46.17
C LEU A 4 7.26 -21.26 -47.42
N GLU A 5 8.17 -21.41 -48.38
CA GLU A 5 7.99 -22.28 -49.54
C GLU A 5 8.28 -23.76 -49.20
N THR A 6 9.22 -24.04 -48.30
CA THR A 6 9.39 -25.40 -47.74
C THR A 6 8.18 -25.82 -46.91
N ALA A 7 7.60 -24.89 -46.13
CA ALA A 7 6.33 -25.12 -45.43
C ALA A 7 5.14 -25.29 -46.40
N LYS A 8 5.06 -24.48 -47.47
CA LYS A 8 4.07 -24.66 -48.54
C LYS A 8 4.23 -26.03 -49.20
N GLU A 9 5.44 -26.50 -49.50
CA GLU A 9 5.65 -27.84 -50.05
C GLU A 9 5.10 -28.93 -49.13
N PHE A 10 5.40 -28.89 -47.83
CA PHE A 10 4.95 -29.93 -46.91
C PHE A 10 3.42 -29.94 -46.72
N VAL A 11 2.79 -28.76 -46.74
CA VAL A 11 1.31 -28.63 -46.65
C VAL A 11 0.61 -28.90 -47.99
N CYS A 12 1.25 -28.63 -49.14
CA CYS A 12 0.68 -28.88 -50.48
C CYS A 12 0.94 -30.30 -51.00
N LYS A 13 1.91 -31.05 -50.44
CA LYS A 13 2.14 -32.47 -50.77
C LYS A 13 1.15 -33.43 -50.08
N LEU A 14 0.27 -32.92 -49.22
CA LEU A 14 -0.92 -33.63 -48.75
C LEU A 14 -2.03 -33.55 -49.81
N VAL A 15 -1.97 -34.41 -50.82
CA VAL A 15 -2.96 -34.46 -51.92
C VAL A 15 -4.17 -35.32 -51.55
N PHE A 16 -4.93 -34.91 -50.53
CA PHE A 16 -6.06 -35.66 -49.98
C PHE A 16 -7.25 -34.76 -49.68
N THR A 17 -8.47 -35.25 -49.89
CA THR A 17 -9.67 -34.60 -49.35
C THR A 17 -9.98 -35.14 -47.95
N PRO A 18 -10.71 -34.40 -47.10
CA PRO A 18 -11.26 -34.96 -45.86
C PRO A 18 -12.26 -36.12 -46.06
N GLU A 19 -12.63 -36.41 -47.31
CA GLU A 19 -13.55 -37.49 -47.71
C GLU A 19 -12.79 -38.80 -48.03
N ASP A 20 -11.45 -38.76 -48.21
CA ASP A 20 -10.56 -39.90 -48.47
C ASP A 20 -10.29 -40.77 -47.23
N LYS A 21 -11.37 -41.26 -46.57
CA LYS A 21 -11.29 -42.14 -45.39
C LYS A 21 -10.45 -43.41 -45.63
N ALA A 22 -10.40 -43.88 -46.88
CA ALA A 22 -9.58 -45.01 -47.30
C ALA A 22 -8.06 -44.76 -47.15
N TYR A 23 -7.59 -43.52 -47.33
CA TYR A 23 -6.17 -43.18 -47.17
C TYR A 23 -5.82 -42.91 -45.69
N MET A 24 -6.71 -42.26 -44.94
CA MET A 24 -6.52 -42.06 -43.49
C MET A 24 -6.46 -43.40 -42.74
N ALA A 25 -7.18 -44.42 -43.21
CA ALA A 25 -7.10 -45.78 -42.68
C ALA A 25 -5.70 -46.43 -42.81
N TYR A 26 -4.85 -45.96 -43.73
CA TYR A 26 -3.45 -46.44 -43.85
C TYR A 26 -2.59 -46.04 -42.64
N TYR A 27 -2.97 -44.96 -41.93
CA TYR A 27 -2.30 -44.47 -40.73
C TYR A 27 -3.00 -44.89 -39.42
N TRP A 28 -4.02 -45.74 -39.51
CA TRP A 28 -4.70 -46.34 -38.37
C TRP A 28 -3.71 -47.17 -37.54
N CYS A 29 -3.59 -46.85 -36.25
CA CYS A 29 -2.81 -47.63 -35.31
C CYS A 29 -3.50 -47.68 -33.93
N ARG A 30 -2.98 -48.49 -33.00
CA ARG A 30 -3.52 -48.59 -31.62
C ARG A 30 -3.54 -47.28 -30.82
N LYS A 31 -2.90 -46.20 -31.31
CA LYS A 31 -2.94 -44.85 -30.69
C LYS A 31 -3.91 -43.88 -31.36
N PHE A 32 -4.31 -44.14 -32.60
CA PHE A 32 -5.25 -43.32 -33.38
C PHE A 32 -6.30 -44.27 -33.98
N PRO A 33 -7.33 -44.64 -33.19
CA PRO A 33 -8.28 -45.69 -33.56
C PRO A 33 -9.32 -45.26 -34.60
N THR A 34 -9.51 -43.96 -34.86
CA THR A 34 -10.40 -43.44 -35.90
C THR A 34 -9.64 -42.58 -36.94
N PRO A 35 -10.12 -42.47 -38.19
CA PRO A 35 -9.62 -41.49 -39.16
C PRO A 35 -9.64 -40.05 -38.64
N GLU A 36 -10.64 -39.72 -37.82
CA GLU A 36 -10.82 -38.43 -37.19
C GLU A 36 -9.73 -38.14 -36.14
N ASP A 37 -9.26 -39.16 -35.39
CA ASP A 37 -8.09 -39.05 -34.50
C ASP A 37 -6.79 -38.79 -35.30
N VAL A 38 -6.61 -39.47 -36.43
CA VAL A 38 -5.45 -39.28 -37.33
C VAL A 38 -5.42 -37.84 -37.86
N LEU A 39 -6.57 -37.32 -38.31
CA LEU A 39 -6.69 -35.94 -38.79
C LEU A 39 -6.44 -34.91 -37.66
N SER A 40 -6.95 -35.16 -36.46
CA SER A 40 -6.71 -34.32 -35.28
C SER A 40 -5.23 -34.32 -34.88
N ALA A 41 -4.55 -35.47 -34.95
CA ALA A 41 -3.11 -35.57 -34.69
C ALA A 41 -2.28 -34.83 -35.76
N ALA A 42 -2.64 -34.93 -37.04
CA ALA A 42 -1.99 -34.17 -38.10
C ALA A 42 -2.18 -32.65 -37.93
N THR A 43 -3.40 -32.21 -37.62
CA THR A 43 -3.75 -30.81 -37.31
C THR A 43 -2.92 -30.29 -36.14
N PHE A 44 -2.78 -31.08 -35.06
CA PHE A 44 -1.95 -30.75 -33.91
C PHE A 44 -0.46 -30.64 -34.25
N MET A 45 0.07 -31.52 -35.10
CA MET A 45 1.48 -31.48 -35.52
C MET A 45 1.78 -30.27 -36.42
N VAL A 46 0.91 -29.94 -37.37
CA VAL A 46 1.06 -28.74 -38.21
C VAL A 46 0.94 -27.46 -37.37
N ALA A 47 -0.03 -27.40 -36.46
CA ALA A 47 -0.17 -26.30 -35.51
C ALA A 47 1.07 -26.12 -34.61
N LEU A 48 1.67 -27.22 -34.15
CA LEU A 48 2.91 -27.20 -33.36
C LEU A 48 4.12 -26.75 -34.19
N GLN A 49 4.24 -27.16 -35.45
CA GLN A 49 5.29 -26.69 -36.36
C GLN A 49 5.18 -25.17 -36.60
N LEU A 50 3.98 -24.67 -36.94
CA LEU A 50 3.70 -23.24 -37.11
C LEU A 50 3.99 -22.45 -35.82
N ALA A 51 3.65 -22.99 -34.65
CA ALA A 51 3.90 -22.34 -33.37
C ALA A 51 5.39 -22.30 -32.96
N LYS A 52 6.26 -23.03 -33.67
CA LYS A 52 7.72 -23.07 -33.49
C LYS A 52 8.48 -22.24 -34.53
N GLU A 53 7.87 -21.91 -35.67
CA GLU A 53 8.48 -21.13 -36.74
C GLU A 53 8.92 -19.72 -36.26
N PRO A 54 10.23 -19.39 -36.26
CA PRO A 54 10.74 -18.13 -35.70
C PRO A 54 10.11 -16.87 -36.30
N VAL A 55 9.83 -16.84 -37.61
CA VAL A 55 9.26 -15.67 -38.27
C VAL A 55 7.82 -15.42 -37.83
N VAL A 56 7.00 -16.48 -37.77
CA VAL A 56 5.62 -16.43 -37.25
C VAL A 56 5.63 -15.99 -35.79
N ARG A 57 6.50 -16.58 -34.96
CA ARG A 57 6.66 -16.20 -33.55
C ARG A 57 7.09 -14.74 -33.36
N LYS A 58 7.91 -14.17 -34.26
CA LYS A 58 8.30 -12.76 -34.20
C LYS A 58 7.11 -11.85 -34.50
N CYS A 59 6.47 -12.01 -35.67
CA CYS A 59 5.36 -11.17 -36.10
C CYS A 59 4.18 -11.22 -35.11
N VAL A 60 3.79 -12.42 -34.67
CA VAL A 60 2.68 -12.59 -33.71
C VAL A 60 3.05 -12.05 -32.32
N ARG A 61 4.32 -12.09 -31.89
CA ARG A 61 4.76 -11.40 -30.66
C ARG A 61 4.57 -9.90 -30.78
N GLU A 62 5.05 -9.30 -31.86
CA GLU A 62 5.03 -7.85 -32.06
C GLU A 62 3.58 -7.33 -32.06
N ALA A 63 2.68 -7.96 -32.82
CA ALA A 63 1.25 -7.67 -32.79
C ALA A 63 0.59 -7.95 -31.41
N TYR A 64 0.97 -9.02 -30.71
CA TYR A 64 0.45 -9.32 -29.37
C TYR A 64 0.88 -8.28 -28.34
N PHE A 65 2.16 -7.87 -28.35
CA PHE A 65 2.73 -6.96 -27.36
C PHE A 65 2.27 -5.51 -27.57
N GLU A 66 2.00 -5.13 -28.83
CA GLU A 66 1.39 -3.84 -29.19
C GLU A 66 -0.09 -3.77 -28.79
N ARG A 67 -0.89 -4.80 -29.13
CA ARG A 67 -2.36 -4.69 -29.17
C ARG A 67 -3.11 -5.41 -28.05
N THR A 68 -2.42 -6.15 -27.20
CA THR A 68 -3.08 -6.84 -26.07
C THR A 68 -3.66 -5.83 -25.08
N ARG A 69 -4.86 -6.16 -24.60
CA ARG A 69 -5.59 -5.41 -23.56
C ARG A 69 -5.70 -6.25 -22.30
N ILE A 70 -5.79 -5.57 -21.15
CA ILE A 70 -6.09 -6.20 -19.86
C ILE A 70 -7.47 -5.76 -19.35
N SER A 71 -8.19 -6.69 -18.73
CA SER A 71 -9.33 -6.41 -17.87
C SER A 71 -9.02 -6.92 -16.46
N VAL A 72 -9.39 -6.12 -15.46
CA VAL A 72 -9.17 -6.38 -14.03
C VAL A 72 -10.51 -6.43 -13.34
N ALA A 73 -10.78 -7.50 -12.59
CA ALA A 73 -12.00 -7.64 -11.79
C ALA A 73 -11.63 -8.03 -10.35
N PRO A 74 -12.25 -7.41 -9.33
CA PRO A 74 -11.97 -7.71 -7.93
C PRO A 74 -12.58 -9.05 -7.52
N THR A 75 -11.98 -9.71 -6.54
CA THR A 75 -12.57 -10.89 -5.89
C THR A 75 -13.49 -10.46 -4.75
N ARG A 76 -14.22 -11.41 -4.15
CA ARG A 76 -15.01 -11.19 -2.91
C ARG A 76 -14.18 -10.62 -1.74
N LYS A 77 -12.85 -10.72 -1.79
CA LYS A 77 -11.90 -10.10 -0.83
C LYS A 77 -11.66 -8.63 -1.21
N GLY A 78 -11.15 -8.37 -2.42
CA GLY A 78 -10.85 -7.01 -2.87
C GLY A 78 -12.06 -6.10 -3.10
N VAL A 79 -13.27 -6.65 -3.30
CA VAL A 79 -14.51 -5.83 -3.26
C VAL A 79 -14.62 -5.09 -1.92
N LYS A 80 -14.19 -5.70 -0.82
CA LYS A 80 -14.24 -5.14 0.55
C LYS A 80 -12.96 -4.44 0.99
N GLU A 81 -11.79 -4.99 0.62
CA GLU A 81 -10.48 -4.50 1.10
C GLU A 81 -9.88 -3.40 0.21
N ILE A 82 -10.27 -3.29 -1.06
CA ILE A 82 -9.93 -2.14 -1.91
C ILE A 82 -10.99 -1.07 -1.66
N ASP A 83 -10.84 -0.31 -0.57
CA ASP A 83 -11.66 0.85 -0.24
C ASP A 83 -11.22 2.10 -1.04
N GLU A 84 -11.69 3.30 -0.65
CA GLU A 84 -11.32 4.58 -1.28
C GLU A 84 -9.86 4.99 -1.02
N ASN A 85 -9.25 4.50 0.06
CA ASN A 85 -7.86 4.80 0.45
C ASN A 85 -6.85 3.83 -0.18
N HIS A 86 -7.29 2.67 -0.65
CA HIS A 86 -6.40 1.67 -1.25
C HIS A 86 -5.78 2.18 -2.58
N PRO A 87 -4.46 2.09 -2.81
CA PRO A 87 -3.78 2.55 -4.04
C PRO A 87 -4.14 1.85 -5.36
N LEU A 88 -5.25 1.10 -5.39
CA LEU A 88 -5.83 0.45 -6.57
C LEU A 88 -7.33 0.78 -6.73
N TYR A 89 -7.90 1.67 -5.93
CA TYR A 89 -9.31 2.07 -6.01
C TYR A 89 -9.71 2.54 -7.41
N SER A 90 -8.88 3.41 -8.02
CA SER A 90 -9.03 3.94 -9.38
C SER A 90 -8.86 2.88 -10.48
N MET A 91 -8.29 1.71 -10.18
CA MET A 91 -8.05 0.59 -11.11
C MET A 91 -8.77 -0.71 -10.66
N LYS A 92 -9.73 -0.62 -9.74
CA LYS A 92 -10.40 -1.77 -9.11
C LYS A 92 -11.20 -2.62 -10.10
N TYR A 93 -11.83 -1.98 -11.07
CA TYR A 93 -12.49 -2.59 -12.22
C TYR A 93 -11.93 -1.95 -13.49
N LEU A 94 -11.08 -2.64 -14.25
CA LEU A 94 -10.62 -2.20 -15.56
C LEU A 94 -11.23 -3.08 -16.64
N ASN A 95 -11.64 -2.51 -17.76
CA ASN A 95 -12.02 -3.29 -18.93
C ASN A 95 -11.27 -2.84 -20.19
N ASP A 96 -10.61 -3.80 -20.84
CA ASP A 96 -9.95 -3.63 -22.13
C ASP A 96 -8.89 -2.51 -22.19
N LYS A 97 -8.21 -2.18 -21.07
CA LYS A 97 -7.11 -1.21 -21.04
C LYS A 97 -5.93 -1.69 -21.88
N PRO A 98 -5.42 -0.93 -22.87
CA PRO A 98 -4.23 -1.29 -23.64
C PRO A 98 -3.00 -1.47 -22.75
N VAL A 99 -2.22 -2.51 -23.02
CA VAL A 99 -1.01 -2.81 -22.23
C VAL A 99 0.04 -1.69 -22.33
N GLN A 100 0.10 -0.98 -23.46
CA GLN A 100 1.00 0.17 -23.66
C GLN A 100 0.65 1.39 -22.79
N GLU A 101 -0.56 1.46 -22.22
CA GLU A 101 -1.02 2.56 -21.36
C GLU A 101 -0.88 2.25 -19.85
N LEU A 102 -0.13 1.19 -19.52
CA LEU A 102 0.35 0.91 -18.17
C LEU A 102 1.62 1.71 -17.90
N GLN A 103 1.61 2.53 -16.86
CA GLN A 103 2.72 3.42 -16.52
C GLN A 103 3.39 3.02 -15.21
N GLY A 104 4.71 3.19 -15.14
CA GLY A 104 5.52 2.98 -13.93
C GLY A 104 5.30 1.61 -13.28
N ASP A 105 4.94 1.62 -12.00
CA ASP A 105 4.73 0.43 -11.18
C ASP A 105 3.29 -0.12 -11.17
N GLN A 106 2.37 0.44 -11.96
CA GLN A 106 0.94 0.04 -12.00
C GLN A 106 0.77 -1.47 -12.19
N PHE A 107 1.50 -2.09 -13.14
CA PHE A 107 1.37 -3.51 -13.41
C PHE A 107 1.94 -4.40 -12.28
N LEU A 108 2.95 -3.91 -11.55
CA LEU A 108 3.45 -4.57 -10.36
C LEU A 108 2.42 -4.52 -9.22
N ARG A 109 1.78 -3.35 -8.98
CA ARG A 109 0.67 -3.21 -7.99
C ARG A 109 -0.49 -4.17 -8.29
N LEU A 110 -0.91 -4.27 -9.55
CA LEU A 110 -1.92 -5.25 -9.99
C LEU A 110 -1.46 -6.69 -9.76
N THR A 111 -0.18 -7.00 -10.01
CA THR A 111 0.38 -8.35 -9.76
C THR A 111 0.44 -8.70 -8.27
N ILE A 112 0.79 -7.76 -7.38
CA ILE A 112 0.78 -7.95 -5.92
C ILE A 112 -0.64 -8.26 -5.45
N ALA A 113 -1.61 -7.42 -5.80
CA ALA A 113 -3.00 -7.58 -5.41
C ALA A 113 -3.66 -8.85 -6.01
N GLU A 114 -3.18 -9.37 -7.14
CA GLU A 114 -3.58 -10.69 -7.64
C GLU A 114 -3.01 -11.84 -6.80
N ASN A 115 -1.73 -11.77 -6.40
CA ASN A 115 -1.11 -12.76 -5.51
C ASN A 115 -1.79 -12.81 -4.13
N GLU A 116 -2.19 -11.66 -3.59
CA GLU A 116 -2.99 -11.51 -2.37
C GLU A 116 -4.47 -11.87 -2.53
N LYS A 117 -4.89 -12.22 -3.76
CA LYS A 117 -6.25 -12.62 -4.16
C LYS A 117 -7.28 -11.51 -3.93
N LEU A 118 -6.87 -10.25 -3.96
CA LEU A 118 -7.76 -9.08 -3.95
C LEU A 118 -8.46 -8.94 -5.31
N LEU A 119 -7.74 -9.15 -6.40
CA LEU A 119 -8.24 -9.01 -7.78
C LEU A 119 -7.79 -10.16 -8.69
N SER A 120 -8.21 -10.12 -9.95
CA SER A 120 -7.79 -11.02 -11.02
C SER A 120 -7.49 -10.26 -12.30
N VAL A 121 -6.36 -10.56 -12.95
CA VAL A 121 -5.85 -9.85 -14.14
C VAL A 121 -5.98 -10.73 -15.38
N LYS A 122 -6.87 -10.35 -16.29
CA LYS A 122 -7.13 -11.08 -17.54
C LYS A 122 -6.53 -10.32 -18.72
N PHE A 123 -5.44 -10.83 -19.26
CA PHE A 123 -5.01 -10.49 -20.62
C PHE A 123 -5.98 -11.09 -21.63
N SER A 124 -6.49 -10.28 -22.54
CA SER A 124 -7.34 -10.70 -23.66
C SER A 124 -6.58 -11.60 -24.65
N THR A 125 -7.30 -12.50 -25.29
CA THR A 125 -6.87 -13.27 -26.48
C THR A 125 -7.31 -12.60 -27.77
N ASP A 126 -8.29 -11.71 -27.70
CA ASP A 126 -9.13 -11.33 -28.83
C ASP A 126 -8.61 -10.01 -29.43
N ILE A 127 -7.37 -10.09 -29.91
CA ILE A 127 -6.66 -8.95 -30.51
C ILE A 127 -7.34 -8.52 -31.80
N LYS A 128 -7.51 -7.20 -31.96
CA LYS A 128 -8.06 -6.61 -33.17
C LYS A 128 -6.97 -6.44 -34.25
N ALA A 129 -7.35 -6.77 -35.47
CA ALA A 129 -6.65 -6.46 -36.70
C ALA A 129 -6.62 -4.94 -36.95
N LEU A 130 -5.73 -4.50 -37.86
CA LEU A 130 -5.76 -3.11 -38.38
C LEU A 130 -7.08 -2.82 -39.13
N THR A 131 -7.67 -3.87 -39.70
CA THR A 131 -8.96 -3.89 -40.38
C THR A 131 -10.17 -3.97 -39.43
N GLY A 132 -9.96 -3.99 -38.10
CA GLY A 132 -11.01 -4.06 -37.07
C GLY A 132 -11.60 -5.46 -36.83
N VAL A 133 -11.31 -6.42 -37.70
CA VAL A 133 -11.64 -7.86 -37.54
C VAL A 133 -10.81 -8.49 -36.41
N ALA A 134 -11.08 -9.72 -35.99
CA ALA A 134 -10.17 -10.46 -35.12
C ALA A 134 -8.86 -10.80 -35.86
N TYR A 135 -7.71 -10.61 -35.21
CA TYR A 135 -6.37 -10.79 -35.80
C TYR A 135 -6.12 -12.24 -36.29
N ILE A 136 -6.72 -13.24 -35.65
CA ILE A 136 -6.67 -14.63 -36.13
C ILE A 136 -7.32 -14.76 -37.52
N GLU A 137 -8.44 -14.07 -37.78
CA GLU A 137 -9.12 -14.12 -39.09
C GLU A 137 -8.32 -13.39 -40.18
N GLU A 138 -7.66 -12.28 -39.83
CA GLU A 138 -6.70 -11.60 -40.71
C GLU A 138 -5.52 -12.51 -41.09
N VAL A 139 -4.97 -13.25 -40.12
CA VAL A 139 -3.91 -14.24 -40.38
C VAL A 139 -4.41 -15.45 -41.18
N LYS A 140 -5.64 -15.94 -40.96
CA LYS A 140 -6.22 -17.06 -41.73
C LYS A 140 -6.25 -16.80 -43.23
N GLN A 141 -6.59 -15.57 -43.66
CA GLN A 141 -6.59 -15.20 -45.08
C GLN A 141 -5.22 -15.42 -45.76
N LEU A 142 -4.11 -15.26 -45.03
CA LEU A 142 -2.75 -15.46 -45.56
C LEU A 142 -2.44 -16.93 -45.91
N TYR A 143 -3.24 -17.89 -45.43
CA TYR A 143 -3.09 -19.33 -45.66
C TYR A 143 -4.25 -19.93 -46.50
N TYR A 144 -5.28 -19.14 -46.81
CA TYR A 144 -6.38 -19.55 -47.67
C TYR A 144 -5.96 -19.49 -49.14
N ARG A 145 -6.61 -20.30 -49.97
CA ARG A 145 -6.58 -20.15 -51.44
C ARG A 145 -7.90 -19.58 -51.92
N ASP A 146 -7.81 -18.60 -52.82
CA ASP A 146 -8.93 -17.89 -53.43
C ASP A 146 -9.52 -18.71 -54.59
N GLU A 147 -10.11 -19.88 -54.24
CA GLU A 147 -10.78 -20.77 -55.19
C GLU A 147 -12.08 -21.31 -54.57
N PHE A 148 -13.22 -21.17 -55.26
CA PHE A 148 -14.55 -21.55 -54.76
C PHE A 148 -14.88 -23.04 -54.85
N SER A 149 -13.88 -23.91 -55.06
CA SER A 149 -14.07 -25.36 -55.12
C SER A 149 -14.34 -25.95 -53.73
N ARG A 150 -15.31 -26.86 -53.59
CA ARG A 150 -15.61 -27.59 -52.33
C ARG A 150 -14.35 -28.17 -51.69
N ASN A 151 -13.45 -28.75 -52.50
CA ASN A 151 -12.22 -29.33 -51.99
C ASN A 151 -11.24 -28.27 -51.45
N VAL A 152 -11.23 -27.06 -52.04
CA VAL A 152 -10.39 -25.96 -51.56
C VAL A 152 -10.99 -25.31 -50.32
N GLN A 153 -12.32 -25.19 -50.24
CA GLN A 153 -13.04 -24.75 -49.04
C GLN A 153 -12.73 -25.67 -47.84
N LEU A 154 -12.93 -26.98 -48.00
CA LEU A 154 -12.57 -27.99 -46.97
C LEU A 154 -11.09 -27.93 -46.56
N TRP A 155 -10.19 -27.59 -47.50
CA TRP A 155 -8.77 -27.39 -47.20
C TRP A 155 -8.47 -26.06 -46.49
N ASN A 156 -9.19 -24.99 -46.81
CA ASN A 156 -9.10 -23.71 -46.13
C ASN A 156 -9.63 -23.85 -44.69
N ASP A 157 -10.75 -24.54 -44.48
CA ASP A 157 -11.31 -24.85 -43.15
C ASP A 157 -10.30 -25.61 -42.26
N LEU A 158 -9.64 -26.63 -42.82
CA LEU A 158 -8.61 -27.40 -42.10
C LEU A 158 -7.37 -26.55 -41.78
N ARG A 159 -6.94 -25.65 -42.67
CA ARG A 159 -5.87 -24.68 -42.36
C ARG A 159 -6.32 -23.67 -41.30
N GLY A 160 -7.59 -23.23 -41.33
CA GLY A 160 -8.19 -22.41 -40.29
C GLY A 160 -8.09 -23.06 -38.92
N GLN A 161 -8.48 -24.33 -38.80
CA GLN A 161 -8.36 -25.14 -37.59
C GLN A 161 -6.90 -25.31 -37.12
N CYS A 162 -5.95 -25.53 -38.04
CA CYS A 162 -4.51 -25.52 -37.72
C CYS A 162 -4.05 -24.19 -37.12
N ILE A 163 -4.55 -23.05 -37.62
CA ILE A 163 -4.20 -21.71 -37.15
C ILE A 163 -4.87 -21.42 -35.80
N ASP A 164 -6.16 -21.73 -35.63
CA ASP A 164 -6.87 -21.59 -34.35
C ASP A 164 -6.16 -22.39 -33.24
N LEU A 165 -5.73 -23.61 -33.55
CA LEU A 165 -4.99 -24.48 -32.64
C LEU A 165 -3.57 -23.95 -32.37
N CYS A 166 -2.88 -23.43 -33.41
CA CYS A 166 -1.57 -22.79 -33.29
C CYS A 166 -1.61 -21.60 -32.31
N PHE A 167 -2.56 -20.69 -32.52
CA PHE A 167 -2.68 -19.46 -31.76
C PHE A 167 -3.16 -19.72 -30.33
N ASN A 168 -4.31 -20.38 -30.17
CA ASN A 168 -4.95 -20.52 -28.85
C ASN A 168 -4.27 -21.54 -27.93
N LYS A 169 -3.69 -22.62 -28.48
CA LYS A 169 -3.08 -23.69 -27.66
C LYS A 169 -1.58 -23.50 -27.40
N PHE A 170 -0.86 -22.77 -28.27
CA PHE A 170 0.60 -22.66 -28.18
C PHE A 170 1.13 -21.23 -28.17
N LEU A 171 0.71 -20.35 -29.09
CA LEU A 171 1.28 -18.99 -29.17
C LEU A 171 0.78 -18.09 -28.05
N PHE A 172 -0.53 -17.86 -27.93
CA PHE A 172 -1.09 -16.96 -26.92
C PHE A 172 -0.76 -17.35 -25.47
N PRO A 173 -0.81 -18.63 -25.03
CA PRO A 173 -0.41 -19.00 -23.68
C PRO A 173 1.07 -18.71 -23.39
N ALA A 174 1.95 -18.88 -24.38
CA ALA A 174 3.37 -18.55 -24.24
C ALA A 174 3.61 -17.03 -24.24
N LEU A 175 3.04 -16.30 -25.21
CA LEU A 175 3.19 -14.86 -25.34
C LEU A 175 2.56 -14.09 -24.18
N LYS A 176 1.46 -14.58 -23.60
CA LYS A 176 0.86 -14.04 -22.36
C LYS A 176 1.81 -14.15 -21.16
N LYS A 177 2.54 -15.27 -21.03
CA LYS A 177 3.58 -15.43 -20.00
C LYS A 177 4.77 -14.52 -20.28
N GLU A 178 5.22 -14.46 -21.53
CA GLU A 178 6.36 -13.65 -21.98
C GLU A 178 6.10 -12.14 -21.76
N LEU A 179 4.91 -11.66 -22.14
CA LEU A 179 4.44 -10.29 -21.92
C LEU A 179 4.30 -9.97 -20.42
N ARG A 180 3.74 -10.87 -19.61
CA ARG A 180 3.65 -10.67 -18.16
C ARG A 180 5.03 -10.54 -17.51
N SER A 181 6.01 -11.34 -17.93
CA SER A 181 7.40 -11.20 -17.46
C SER A 181 8.02 -9.89 -17.92
N LYS A 182 7.77 -9.45 -19.17
CA LYS A 182 8.22 -8.14 -19.67
C LYS A 182 7.67 -6.98 -18.85
N LEU A 183 6.36 -6.95 -18.58
CA LEU A 183 5.73 -5.85 -17.84
C LEU A 183 6.21 -5.77 -16.38
N ILE A 184 6.50 -6.91 -15.74
CA ILE A 184 7.13 -6.93 -14.40
C ILE A 184 8.55 -6.34 -14.47
N MET A 185 9.31 -6.65 -15.52
CA MET A 185 10.66 -6.08 -15.75
C MET A 185 10.59 -4.57 -16.00
N GLU A 186 9.65 -4.09 -16.82
CA GLU A 186 9.47 -2.65 -17.09
C GLU A 186 9.04 -1.88 -15.84
N SER A 187 8.15 -2.44 -15.00
CA SER A 187 7.83 -1.85 -13.69
C SER A 187 9.02 -1.90 -12.72
N LYS A 188 9.85 -2.94 -12.74
CA LYS A 188 11.10 -2.99 -11.95
C LYS A 188 12.11 -1.94 -12.41
N ASP A 189 12.30 -1.77 -13.72
CA ASP A 189 13.21 -0.77 -14.30
C ASP A 189 12.79 0.66 -13.96
N TYR A 190 11.47 0.92 -13.90
CA TYR A 190 10.95 2.17 -13.37
C TYR A 190 11.34 2.38 -11.89
N ILE A 191 11.12 1.38 -11.04
CA ILE A 191 11.49 1.44 -9.60
C ILE A 191 13.01 1.63 -9.44
N ARG A 192 13.82 0.97 -10.28
CA ARG A 192 15.28 1.17 -10.36
C ARG A 192 15.62 2.62 -10.67
N ARG A 193 15.09 3.19 -11.75
CA ARG A 193 15.37 4.58 -12.15
C ARG A 193 14.90 5.60 -11.12
N TYR A 194 13.72 5.40 -10.53
CA TYR A 194 13.21 6.25 -9.45
C TYR A 194 14.13 6.22 -8.22
N SER A 195 14.58 5.02 -7.83
CA SER A 195 15.49 4.85 -6.69
C SER A 195 16.87 5.45 -6.95
N GLN A 196 17.38 5.32 -8.18
CA GLN A 196 18.61 5.97 -8.63
C GLN A 196 18.49 7.50 -8.55
N GLN A 197 17.42 8.09 -9.10
CA GLN A 197 17.22 9.53 -9.06
C GLN A 197 17.06 10.06 -7.63
N ARG A 198 16.31 9.35 -6.77
CA ARG A 198 16.13 9.78 -5.38
C ARG A 198 17.43 9.75 -4.57
N LEU A 199 18.28 8.73 -4.77
CA LEU A 199 19.60 8.68 -4.16
C LEU A 199 20.52 9.78 -4.73
N ALA A 200 20.50 10.00 -6.04
CA ALA A 200 21.26 11.07 -6.69
C ALA A 200 20.88 12.45 -6.14
N ASN A 201 19.58 12.75 -6.01
CA ASN A 201 19.08 14.01 -5.43
C ASN A 201 19.57 14.26 -3.99
N TRP A 202 19.91 13.22 -3.22
CA TRP A 202 20.50 13.38 -1.88
C TRP A 202 22.00 13.68 -1.91
N ILE A 203 22.76 13.11 -2.84
CA ILE A 203 24.24 13.22 -2.87
C ILE A 203 24.80 14.21 -3.88
N GLN A 204 23.99 14.65 -4.86
CA GLN A 204 24.32 15.75 -5.79
C GLN A 204 24.14 17.14 -5.16
N VAL A 205 23.93 17.20 -3.85
CA VAL A 205 23.98 18.42 -3.05
C VAL A 205 25.42 18.63 -2.56
N ALA A 206 25.93 19.85 -2.75
CA ALA A 206 27.27 20.26 -2.34
C ALA A 206 27.34 20.47 -0.80
N PRO A 207 28.54 20.56 -0.22
CA PRO A 207 28.72 20.92 1.19
C PRO A 207 28.00 22.23 1.55
N TYR A 208 27.44 22.32 2.76
CA TYR A 208 26.75 23.54 3.18
C TYR A 208 27.69 24.75 3.20
N GLN A 209 27.32 25.80 2.47
CA GLN A 209 28.05 27.07 2.39
C GLN A 209 27.32 28.13 3.24
N VAL A 210 28.05 28.84 4.09
CA VAL A 210 27.47 29.89 4.95
C VAL A 210 27.87 31.25 4.37
N ASN A 211 26.89 32.02 3.90
CA ASN A 211 27.09 33.41 3.48
C ASN A 211 26.98 34.32 4.71
N LEU A 212 28.11 34.53 5.39
CA LEU A 212 28.19 35.42 6.57
C LEU A 212 28.41 36.90 6.24
N LYS A 213 28.71 37.26 4.99
CA LYS A 213 28.83 38.67 4.58
C LYS A 213 27.48 39.40 4.72
N ASP A 214 27.50 40.51 5.43
CA ASP A 214 26.49 41.58 5.42
C ASP A 214 27.15 42.92 4.99
N ASP A 215 28.23 42.80 4.22
CA ASP A 215 29.22 43.86 3.97
C ASP A 215 29.43 44.07 2.46
N ASP A 216 29.14 45.30 2.00
CA ASP A 216 29.46 45.81 0.65
C ASP A 216 30.90 46.39 0.58
N ASP A 217 31.73 46.16 1.60
CA ASP A 217 33.10 46.66 1.68
C ASP A 217 34.09 45.67 1.02
N ASP A 218 34.61 46.08 -0.14
CA ASP A 218 35.62 45.38 -0.96
C ASP A 218 37.07 45.71 -0.51
N ASP A 219 37.37 45.58 0.79
CA ASP A 219 38.72 45.73 1.36
C ASP A 219 39.32 44.37 1.77
N ASP A 220 39.81 43.60 0.79
CA ASP A 220 40.73 42.46 1.00
C ASP A 220 42.16 42.98 1.29
N ASP A 221 42.43 43.64 2.43
CA ASP A 221 43.82 44.03 2.82
C ASP A 221 44.08 44.42 4.31
N ASP A 222 43.45 43.75 5.30
CA ASP A 222 43.81 43.90 6.74
C ASP A 222 44.12 42.55 7.43
N ASP A 223 45.41 42.30 7.69
CA ASP A 223 45.97 41.15 8.42
C ASP A 223 45.90 41.33 9.97
N ASP A 224 44.74 41.75 10.50
CA ASP A 224 44.53 41.83 11.96
C ASP A 224 44.11 40.43 12.51
N ASP A 225 45.05 39.77 13.20
CA ASP A 225 45.08 38.32 13.46
C ASP A 225 44.08 37.79 14.53
N ASP A 226 43.20 38.64 15.07
CA ASP A 226 42.41 38.35 16.29
C ASP A 226 40.97 37.80 16.05
N ASP A 227 40.42 37.84 14.83
CA ASP A 227 39.03 37.40 14.52
C ASP A 227 38.93 36.09 13.67
N ASP A 228 39.84 35.14 13.93
CA ASP A 228 39.90 33.83 13.25
C ASP A 228 38.64 32.95 13.44
N ASP A 229 37.86 33.21 14.49
CA ASP A 229 36.84 32.31 15.03
C ASP A 229 35.70 31.98 14.06
N TRP A 230 35.34 32.88 13.13
CA TRP A 230 34.21 32.70 12.19
C TRP A 230 34.62 32.36 10.74
N ARG A 231 35.90 32.06 10.48
CA ARG A 231 36.42 31.84 9.11
C ARG A 231 35.90 30.54 8.47
N THR A 232 35.00 30.67 7.48
CA THR A 232 34.36 29.55 6.75
C THR A 232 35.21 28.92 5.64
N LYS A 233 36.34 29.54 5.24
CA LYS A 233 37.22 29.08 4.14
C LYS A 233 37.68 27.61 4.26
N ARG A 234 37.66 27.03 5.47
CA ARG A 234 38.09 25.63 5.77
C ARG A 234 36.94 24.64 6.02
N GLY A 235 35.68 25.07 5.93
CA GLY A 235 34.49 24.25 6.22
C GLY A 235 33.56 24.90 7.26
N VAL A 236 32.60 24.14 7.78
CA VAL A 236 31.55 24.66 8.67
C VAL A 236 31.41 23.85 9.97
N ARG A 237 31.49 24.52 11.13
CA ARG A 237 31.07 23.94 12.42
C ARG A 237 29.55 23.92 12.51
N VAL A 238 28.95 22.77 12.77
CA VAL A 238 27.48 22.56 12.77
C VAL A 238 27.01 22.19 14.17
N LEU A 239 26.06 22.96 14.73
CA LEU A 239 25.29 22.53 15.89
C LEU A 239 24.14 21.65 15.42
N SER A 240 24.15 20.37 15.80
CA SER A 240 23.13 19.40 15.39
C SER A 240 22.25 19.00 16.57
N ILE A 241 20.92 19.00 16.38
CA ILE A 241 19.93 18.70 17.43
C ILE A 241 19.03 17.54 16.95
N ALA A 242 19.02 16.44 17.71
CA ALA A 242 18.12 15.31 17.48
C ALA A 242 17.18 15.07 18.68
N TYR A 243 15.94 14.73 18.35
CA TYR A 243 14.87 14.45 19.32
C TYR A 243 13.93 13.36 18.78
N VAL A 244 13.03 12.89 19.63
CA VAL A 244 11.90 12.00 19.30
C VAL A 244 10.63 12.67 19.87
N PRO A 245 9.44 12.62 19.22
CA PRO A 245 8.21 13.24 19.72
C PRO A 245 7.60 12.51 20.95
N ASP A 246 8.41 12.29 21.97
CA ASP A 246 8.05 11.71 23.27
C ASP A 246 8.62 12.60 24.39
N LEU A 247 7.74 13.18 25.20
CA LEU A 247 8.09 14.08 26.32
C LEU A 247 8.86 13.39 27.46
N SER A 248 9.00 12.06 27.44
CA SER A 248 9.84 11.30 28.37
C SER A 248 11.28 11.10 27.88
N VAL A 249 11.53 11.29 26.57
CA VAL A 249 12.86 11.14 25.95
C VAL A 249 13.56 12.50 25.91
N SER A 250 14.82 12.52 26.33
CA SER A 250 15.64 13.75 26.27
C SER A 250 16.15 13.98 24.85
N ALA A 251 16.04 15.21 24.35
CA ALA A 251 16.75 15.61 23.14
C ALA A 251 18.26 15.68 23.41
N PHE A 252 19.06 15.60 22.35
CA PHE A 252 20.50 15.75 22.39
C PHE A 252 20.94 16.76 21.33
N ALA A 253 21.87 17.62 21.70
CA ALA A 253 22.56 18.54 20.80
C ALA A 253 24.07 18.24 20.81
N CYS A 254 24.75 18.34 19.67
CA CYS A 254 26.20 18.20 19.60
C CYS A 254 26.82 19.08 18.51
N ILE A 255 28.05 19.53 18.77
CA ILE A 255 28.85 20.32 17.83
C ILE A 255 29.71 19.37 17.00
N VAL A 256 29.53 19.42 15.69
CA VAL A 256 30.40 18.76 14.72
C VAL A 256 31.39 19.80 14.19
N ASN A 257 32.69 19.55 14.38
CA ASN A 257 33.79 20.42 13.95
C ASN A 257 34.02 20.35 12.43
N LEU A 258 34.88 21.24 11.92
CA LEU A 258 35.31 21.30 10.51
C LEU A 258 35.72 19.91 9.96
N ASP A 259 36.38 19.11 10.79
CA ASP A 259 36.86 17.75 10.46
C ASP A 259 35.81 16.64 10.56
N GLY A 260 34.53 16.96 10.79
CA GLY A 260 33.46 15.96 10.97
C GLY A 260 33.50 15.20 12.30
N GLU A 261 34.37 15.60 13.24
CA GLU A 261 34.47 15.04 14.58
C GLU A 261 33.60 15.82 15.59
N VAL A 262 33.23 15.18 16.70
CA VAL A 262 32.36 15.76 17.73
C VAL A 262 33.18 16.48 18.78
N ASN A 263 32.96 17.79 18.95
CA ASN A 263 33.68 18.60 19.94
C ASN A 263 33.13 18.41 21.36
N ASP A 264 31.81 18.52 21.47
CA ASP A 264 31.08 18.63 22.73
C ASP A 264 29.59 18.31 22.50
N PHE A 265 28.87 17.94 23.56
CA PHE A 265 27.44 17.61 23.48
C PHE A 265 26.66 17.98 24.73
N LEU A 266 25.38 18.34 24.52
CA LEU A 266 24.44 18.77 25.53
C LEU A 266 23.20 17.86 25.52
N ARG A 267 22.74 17.45 26.71
CA ARG A 267 21.49 16.70 26.90
C ARG A 267 20.39 17.67 27.35
N LEU A 268 19.28 17.68 26.62
CA LEU A 268 18.17 18.61 26.79
C LEU A 268 16.87 17.84 27.14
N PRO A 269 16.63 17.54 28.43
CA PRO A 269 15.52 16.70 28.88
C PRO A 269 14.12 17.33 28.80
N ASN A 270 14.01 18.64 28.59
CA ASN A 270 12.75 19.38 28.55
C ASN A 270 12.49 20.12 27.23
N LEU A 271 13.38 20.02 26.23
CA LEU A 271 13.33 20.80 24.99
C LEU A 271 11.97 20.78 24.26
N LEU A 272 11.19 19.70 24.38
CA LEU A 272 9.88 19.53 23.74
C LEU A 272 8.71 20.14 24.52
N LYS A 273 8.94 20.64 25.73
CA LYS A 273 7.94 21.39 26.51
C LYS A 273 7.77 22.80 25.94
N ARG A 274 6.60 23.41 26.14
CA ARG A 274 6.28 24.74 25.61
C ARG A 274 6.63 25.84 26.61
N LYS A 275 7.23 26.95 26.14
CA LYS A 275 7.45 28.19 26.91
C LYS A 275 6.19 28.70 27.65
N ASN A 276 5.01 28.43 27.10
CA ASN A 276 3.70 28.80 27.64
C ASN A 276 2.88 27.60 28.20
N ALA A 277 3.54 26.53 28.65
CA ALA A 277 2.87 25.39 29.28
C ALA A 277 2.04 25.81 30.50
N TRP A 278 0.86 25.20 30.68
CA TRP A 278 -0.05 25.52 31.80
C TRP A 278 0.56 25.24 33.19
N ARG A 279 1.50 24.29 33.28
CA ARG A 279 2.22 23.96 34.51
C ARG A 279 3.50 24.80 34.58
N GLU A 280 3.61 25.59 35.63
CA GLU A 280 4.79 26.43 35.91
C GLU A 280 6.10 25.64 35.93
N ALA A 281 6.13 24.47 36.58
CA ALA A 281 7.28 23.57 36.59
C ALA A 281 7.71 23.07 35.19
N ASP A 282 6.77 22.95 34.24
CA ASP A 282 7.08 22.58 32.85
C ASP A 282 7.59 23.77 32.02
N ARG A 283 7.26 25.02 32.42
CA ARG A 283 7.83 26.25 31.85
C ARG A 283 9.27 26.45 32.33
N VAL A 284 9.49 26.48 33.64
CA VAL A 284 10.83 26.69 34.25
C VAL A 284 11.82 25.63 33.78
N ALA A 285 11.38 24.37 33.66
CA ALA A 285 12.26 23.30 33.16
C ALA A 285 12.59 23.44 31.67
N LYS A 286 11.71 24.04 30.84
CA LYS A 286 11.99 24.39 29.44
C LYS A 286 12.93 25.59 29.33
N GLU A 287 12.78 26.57 30.22
CA GLU A 287 13.60 27.77 30.31
C GLU A 287 15.06 27.41 30.62
N ALA A 288 15.29 26.60 31.66
CA ALA A 288 16.64 26.12 32.01
C ALA A 288 17.32 25.27 30.91
N ASP A 289 16.55 24.50 30.13
CA ASP A 289 17.04 23.79 28.94
C ASP A 289 17.48 24.78 27.83
N LEU A 290 16.78 25.90 27.66
CA LEU A 290 17.11 26.94 26.68
C LEU A 290 18.30 27.79 27.14
N ASP A 291 18.41 28.13 28.43
CA ASP A 291 19.58 28.82 29.00
C ASP A 291 20.85 27.98 28.83
N SER A 292 20.74 26.67 29.07
CA SER A 292 21.82 25.70 28.84
C SER A 292 22.21 25.63 27.36
N LEU A 293 21.25 25.71 26.45
CA LEU A 293 21.50 25.74 25.00
C LEU A 293 22.11 27.06 24.54
N ARG A 294 21.69 28.21 25.10
CA ARG A 294 22.30 29.53 24.83
C ARG A 294 23.77 29.51 25.21
N ALA A 295 24.08 29.15 26.46
CA ALA A 295 25.47 29.08 26.93
C ALA A 295 26.35 28.10 26.12
N PHE A 296 25.75 27.03 25.58
CA PHE A 296 26.42 26.10 24.68
C PHE A 296 26.69 26.70 23.29
N ILE A 297 25.76 27.49 22.74
CA ILE A 297 25.97 28.24 21.47
C ILE A 297 27.06 29.30 21.67
N THR A 298 26.98 30.12 22.74
CA THR A 298 28.00 31.11 23.12
C THR A 298 29.41 30.49 23.17
N LYS A 299 29.55 29.35 23.86
CA LYS A 299 30.83 28.63 24.00
C LYS A 299 31.39 28.10 22.68
N GLN A 300 30.53 27.67 21.75
CA GLN A 300 30.91 26.79 20.64
C GLN A 300 30.84 27.43 19.24
N LYS A 301 30.31 28.65 19.14
CA LYS A 301 30.21 29.46 17.90
C LYS A 301 29.87 28.63 16.64
N PRO A 302 28.69 27.97 16.57
CA PRO A 302 28.30 27.19 15.39
C PRO A 302 27.94 28.12 14.22
N HIS A 303 28.38 27.79 13.00
CA HIS A 303 28.08 28.60 11.80
C HIS A 303 26.66 28.35 11.26
N VAL A 304 26.08 27.19 11.58
CA VAL A 304 24.73 26.78 11.20
C VAL A 304 24.17 25.79 12.24
N VAL A 305 22.86 25.82 12.45
CA VAL A 305 22.15 24.88 13.32
C VAL A 305 21.29 23.92 12.48
N ALA A 306 21.47 22.61 12.67
CA ALA A 306 20.72 21.55 12.01
C ALA A 306 19.77 20.86 12.99
N ILE A 307 18.47 20.82 12.68
CA ILE A 307 17.44 20.19 13.51
C ILE A 307 16.88 18.96 12.77
N ALA A 308 16.81 17.82 13.46
CA ALA A 308 16.31 16.58 12.89
C ALA A 308 14.81 16.67 12.50
N GLY A 309 14.50 16.48 11.22
CA GLY A 309 13.15 16.51 10.64
C GLY A 309 12.28 15.29 10.97
N GLU A 310 12.04 15.07 12.26
CA GLU A 310 11.25 13.92 12.76
C GLU A 310 9.73 14.13 12.61
N SER A 311 9.26 15.28 13.07
CA SER A 311 7.85 15.58 13.36
C SER A 311 7.62 17.09 13.46
N ARG A 312 6.35 17.53 13.54
CA ARG A 312 5.96 18.95 13.62
C ARG A 312 6.69 19.73 14.71
N GLU A 313 7.04 19.08 15.81
CA GLU A 313 7.79 19.60 16.95
C GLU A 313 9.11 20.29 16.54
N ALA A 314 9.73 19.89 15.41
CA ALA A 314 10.92 20.53 14.86
C ALA A 314 10.71 22.03 14.59
N LEU A 315 9.51 22.45 14.18
CA LEU A 315 9.18 23.86 13.93
C LEU A 315 9.25 24.68 15.24
N GLY A 316 8.81 24.11 16.36
CA GLY A 316 8.88 24.75 17.67
C GLY A 316 10.31 24.83 18.21
N ILE A 317 11.12 23.79 17.99
CA ILE A 317 12.56 23.84 18.30
C ILE A 317 13.24 24.90 17.43
N ALA A 318 12.92 24.97 16.13
CA ALA A 318 13.49 25.97 15.22
C ALA A 318 13.06 27.41 15.56
N GLU A 319 11.82 27.62 16.03
CA GLU A 319 11.35 28.91 16.58
C GLU A 319 12.09 29.28 17.87
N ASP A 320 12.27 28.32 18.78
CA ASP A 320 13.00 28.54 20.01
C ASP A 320 14.49 28.85 19.79
N VAL A 321 15.16 28.11 18.90
CA VAL A 321 16.58 28.33 18.55
C VAL A 321 16.77 29.66 17.83
N ARG A 322 15.91 30.03 16.86
CA ARG A 322 15.98 31.34 16.20
C ARG A 322 15.83 32.48 17.22
N GLY A 323 14.90 32.35 18.16
CA GLY A 323 14.75 33.33 19.24
C GLY A 323 15.98 33.44 20.17
N LEU A 324 16.71 32.34 20.40
CA LEU A 324 17.99 32.40 21.12
C LEU A 324 19.09 33.06 20.27
N LEU A 325 19.16 32.79 18.97
CA LEU A 325 20.15 33.39 18.08
C LEU A 325 19.91 34.91 17.93
N THR A 326 18.67 35.38 17.79
CA THR A 326 18.36 36.82 17.78
C THR A 326 18.85 37.51 19.05
N ALA A 327 18.62 36.92 20.23
CA ALA A 327 19.14 37.46 21.49
C ALA A 327 20.68 37.46 21.55
N LEU A 328 21.36 36.46 20.98
CA LEU A 328 22.82 36.42 20.91
C LEU A 328 23.42 37.44 19.92
N VAL A 329 22.71 37.77 18.84
CA VAL A 329 23.09 38.87 17.94
C VAL A 329 22.96 40.21 18.68
N GLU A 330 21.85 40.42 19.40
CA GLU A 330 21.58 41.67 20.14
C GLU A 330 22.47 41.86 21.40
N GLU A 331 22.82 40.78 22.12
CA GLU A 331 23.54 40.85 23.40
C GLU A 331 25.03 40.52 23.33
N GLU A 332 25.46 39.66 22.40
CA GLU A 332 26.81 39.07 22.36
C GLU A 332 27.54 39.28 21.03
N GLY A 333 26.98 40.07 20.10
CA GLY A 333 27.63 40.42 18.83
C GLY A 333 27.80 39.25 17.85
N PHE A 334 26.94 38.23 17.93
CA PHE A 334 26.96 37.11 16.99
C PHE A 334 26.62 37.56 15.56
N PRO A 335 27.13 36.88 14.51
CA PRO A 335 26.76 37.15 13.12
C PRO A 335 25.25 37.09 12.89
N SER A 336 24.73 38.11 12.20
CA SER A 336 23.31 38.35 11.88
C SER A 336 22.57 37.16 11.24
N ARG A 337 23.28 36.29 10.52
CA ARG A 337 22.73 35.30 9.57
C ARG A 337 23.00 33.83 9.89
N ILE A 338 23.19 33.44 11.16
CA ILE A 338 23.30 32.02 11.53
C ILE A 338 21.98 31.29 11.22
N SER A 339 22.01 30.44 10.19
CA SER A 339 20.82 29.74 9.69
C SER A 339 20.41 28.57 10.61
N VAL A 340 19.10 28.28 10.64
CA VAL A 340 18.50 27.18 11.42
C VAL A 340 17.71 26.27 10.47
N GLU A 341 18.36 25.22 10.00
CA GLU A 341 17.85 24.30 8.99
C GLU A 341 17.18 23.06 9.60
N ILE A 342 16.16 22.54 8.92
CA ILE A 342 15.50 21.28 9.28
C ILE A 342 15.91 20.22 8.26
N VAL A 343 16.62 19.19 8.72
CA VAL A 343 17.34 18.22 7.87
C VAL A 343 16.68 16.84 7.94
N ASP A 344 16.61 16.11 6.82
CA ASP A 344 16.03 14.75 6.81
C ASP A 344 16.86 13.80 7.68
N ASN A 345 16.25 13.29 8.74
CA ASN A 345 16.87 12.41 9.70
C ASN A 345 16.71 10.91 9.36
N THR A 346 16.08 10.57 8.23
CA THR A 346 15.79 9.19 7.80
C THR A 346 17.07 8.37 7.67
N LEU A 347 18.13 8.96 7.12
CA LEU A 347 19.45 8.32 7.03
C LEU A 347 20.11 8.21 8.42
N ALA A 348 20.07 9.29 9.18
CA ALA A 348 20.66 9.36 10.52
C ALA A 348 20.07 8.35 11.52
N LYS A 349 18.79 7.96 11.35
CA LYS A 349 18.17 6.85 12.10
C LYS A 349 18.79 5.49 11.80
N ILE A 350 19.15 5.24 10.55
CA ILE A 350 19.78 3.98 10.13
C ILE A 350 21.24 3.99 10.61
N GLN A 351 21.94 5.11 10.41
CA GLN A 351 23.32 5.31 10.86
C GLN A 351 23.46 5.11 12.37
N SER A 352 22.59 5.70 13.18
CA SER A 352 22.72 5.61 14.64
C SER A 352 22.55 4.21 15.22
N ASN A 353 21.88 3.32 14.48
CA ASN A 353 21.72 1.90 14.81
C ASN A 353 22.72 0.99 14.10
N SER A 354 23.56 1.52 13.19
CA SER A 354 24.60 0.76 12.50
C SER A 354 25.69 0.31 13.47
N LYS A 355 26.30 -0.86 13.19
CA LYS A 355 27.49 -1.30 13.92
C LYS A 355 28.68 -0.35 13.73
N LYS A 356 28.71 0.43 12.64
CA LYS A 356 29.78 1.40 12.38
C LYS A 356 29.72 2.52 13.41
N ALA A 357 28.56 3.15 13.58
CA ALA A 357 28.36 4.20 14.57
C ALA A 357 28.50 3.68 16.01
N GLU A 358 28.10 2.44 16.30
CA GLU A 358 28.33 1.81 17.61
C GLU A 358 29.81 1.55 17.92
N ASN A 359 30.65 1.33 16.90
CA ASN A 359 32.11 1.19 17.10
C ASN A 359 32.83 2.55 17.14
N GLU A 360 32.34 3.55 16.41
CA GLU A 360 32.88 4.92 16.43
C GLU A 360 32.52 5.65 17.75
N TYR A 361 31.27 5.53 18.20
CA TYR A 361 30.70 6.25 19.34
C TYR A 361 30.01 5.30 20.34
N ARG A 362 30.78 4.35 20.88
CA ARG A 362 30.28 3.28 21.77
C ARG A 362 29.48 3.77 22.96
N ASP A 363 29.97 4.81 23.64
CA ASP A 363 29.35 5.33 24.86
C ASP A 363 28.19 6.31 24.59
N TYR A 364 27.92 6.64 23.32
CA TYR A 364 26.86 7.56 22.94
C TYR A 364 25.52 6.82 22.75
N PRO A 365 24.41 7.33 23.32
CA PRO A 365 23.08 6.79 23.05
C PRO A 365 22.70 7.00 21.57
N PRO A 366 21.81 6.16 20.99
CA PRO A 366 21.45 6.24 19.57
C PRO A 366 20.96 7.64 19.14
N LEU A 367 20.25 8.36 20.00
CA LEU A 367 19.76 9.70 19.70
C LEU A 367 20.89 10.75 19.61
N LEU A 368 21.98 10.58 20.36
CA LEU A 368 23.18 11.42 20.21
C LEU A 368 23.93 11.06 18.92
N ARG A 369 24.10 9.76 18.61
CA ARG A 369 24.66 9.32 17.31
C ARG A 369 23.86 9.85 16.12
N GLN A 370 22.53 9.91 16.25
CA GLN A 370 21.64 10.50 15.24
C GLN A 370 21.89 12.00 15.06
N ALA A 371 22.17 12.75 16.13
CA ALA A 371 22.55 14.17 16.01
C ALA A 371 23.87 14.33 15.24
N VAL A 372 24.91 13.55 15.58
CA VAL A 372 26.20 13.55 14.86
C VAL A 372 26.00 13.30 13.37
N SER A 373 25.18 12.30 13.02
CA SER A 373 24.87 11.97 11.62
C SER A 373 24.10 13.08 10.90
N VAL A 374 23.15 13.75 11.55
CA VAL A 374 22.47 14.95 11.01
C VAL A 374 23.45 16.09 10.77
N GLY A 375 24.41 16.32 11.67
CA GLY A 375 25.46 17.32 11.51
C GLY A 375 26.37 17.01 10.32
N ARG A 376 26.90 15.77 10.24
CA ARG A 376 27.73 15.30 9.11
C ARG A 376 27.00 15.34 7.77
N PHE A 377 25.71 14.99 7.75
CA PHE A 377 24.90 15.04 6.52
C PHE A 377 24.72 16.47 6.01
N LEU A 378 24.64 17.48 6.89
CA LEU A 378 24.64 18.88 6.46
C LEU A 378 26.03 19.34 5.98
N GLN A 379 27.11 18.82 6.57
CA GLN A 379 28.48 19.13 6.13
C GLN A 379 28.78 18.56 4.74
N ASP A 380 28.53 17.27 4.49
CA ASP A 380 28.56 16.68 3.15
C ASP A 380 27.67 15.42 3.08
N PRO A 381 26.53 15.46 2.37
CA PRO A 381 25.64 14.31 2.20
C PRO A 381 26.31 13.08 1.59
N LEU A 382 27.29 13.28 0.69
CA LEU A 382 27.99 12.20 -0.02
C LEU A 382 28.87 11.38 0.92
N VAL A 383 29.55 12.06 1.85
CA VAL A 383 30.39 11.44 2.89
C VAL A 383 29.52 10.59 3.82
N GLU A 384 28.40 11.14 4.30
CA GLU A 384 27.55 10.47 5.29
C GLU A 384 26.77 9.29 4.66
N VAL A 385 26.27 9.43 3.43
CA VAL A 385 25.65 8.31 2.67
C VAL A 385 26.66 7.18 2.45
N ALA A 386 27.92 7.50 2.13
CA ALA A 386 28.96 6.49 1.98
C ALA A 386 29.27 5.73 3.29
N GLN A 387 28.89 6.24 4.48
CA GLN A 387 29.12 5.51 5.75
C GLN A 387 28.35 4.21 5.85
N LEU A 388 27.11 4.20 5.33
CA LEU A 388 26.20 3.05 5.36
C LEU A 388 26.57 1.96 4.34
N CYS A 389 27.54 2.25 3.45
CA CYS A 389 28.05 1.30 2.47
C CYS A 389 29.13 0.39 3.11
N THR A 390 28.69 -0.48 4.01
CA THR A 390 29.50 -1.50 4.70
C THR A 390 29.12 -2.93 4.27
N ILE A 391 29.76 -3.93 4.87
CA ILE A 391 29.49 -5.36 4.63
C ILE A 391 28.10 -5.76 5.19
N GLU A 392 27.56 -5.00 6.14
CA GLU A 392 26.21 -5.15 6.69
C GLU A 392 25.08 -4.77 5.71
N GLU A 393 25.38 -4.02 4.65
CA GLU A 393 24.41 -3.49 3.68
C GLU A 393 23.37 -2.51 4.28
N ASP A 394 23.70 -1.80 5.37
CA ASP A 394 22.77 -0.90 6.10
C ASP A 394 22.12 0.16 5.17
N ILE A 395 22.82 0.59 4.12
CA ILE A 395 22.31 1.52 3.07
C ILE A 395 21.05 1.00 2.34
N LEU A 396 20.83 -0.32 2.30
CA LEU A 396 19.63 -0.93 1.70
C LEU A 396 18.37 -0.77 2.56
N CYS A 397 18.51 -0.38 3.83
CA CYS A 397 17.38 -0.06 4.71
C CYS A 397 16.77 1.33 4.43
N VAL A 398 17.46 2.19 3.65
CA VAL A 398 16.88 3.45 3.17
C VAL A 398 15.77 3.14 2.17
N ARG A 399 14.57 3.70 2.41
CA ARG A 399 13.39 3.45 1.56
C ARG A 399 13.26 4.51 0.47
N TYR A 400 13.94 4.26 -0.65
CA TYR A 400 13.88 5.06 -1.86
C TYR A 400 12.49 5.01 -2.53
N HIS A 401 11.92 3.81 -2.70
CA HIS A 401 10.62 3.61 -3.34
C HIS A 401 9.71 2.66 -2.51
N PRO A 402 8.38 2.90 -2.42
CA PRO A 402 7.49 2.05 -1.62
C PRO A 402 7.52 0.56 -1.98
N LEU A 403 7.71 0.22 -3.26
CA LEU A 403 7.77 -1.17 -3.76
C LEU A 403 9.20 -1.70 -3.97
N GLN A 404 10.23 -1.09 -3.38
CA GLN A 404 11.62 -1.53 -3.59
C GLN A 404 11.90 -2.96 -3.09
N GLU A 405 11.08 -3.48 -2.18
CA GLU A 405 11.14 -4.86 -1.66
C GLU A 405 10.86 -5.94 -2.71
N HIS A 406 10.39 -5.57 -3.90
CA HIS A 406 10.26 -6.48 -5.05
C HIS A 406 11.50 -6.48 -5.96
N LEU A 407 12.47 -5.60 -5.69
CA LEU A 407 13.82 -5.73 -6.24
C LEU A 407 14.64 -6.71 -5.39
N SER A 408 15.63 -7.35 -6.01
CA SER A 408 16.60 -8.18 -5.27
C SER A 408 17.64 -7.31 -4.56
N LYS A 409 18.35 -7.88 -3.58
CA LYS A 409 19.45 -7.18 -2.90
C LYS A 409 20.55 -6.76 -3.88
N GLU A 410 20.82 -7.61 -4.87
CA GLU A 410 21.80 -7.37 -5.92
C GLU A 410 21.36 -6.22 -6.83
N GLU A 411 20.08 -6.17 -7.25
CA GLU A 411 19.52 -5.05 -8.02
C GLU A 411 19.61 -3.71 -7.25
N LEU A 412 19.37 -3.72 -5.92
CA LEU A 412 19.48 -2.54 -5.06
C LEU A 412 20.94 -2.12 -4.78
N ASN A 413 21.85 -3.07 -4.56
CA ASN A 413 23.28 -2.81 -4.42
C ASN A 413 23.87 -2.23 -5.71
N GLU A 414 23.43 -2.71 -6.89
CA GLU A 414 23.84 -2.17 -8.19
C GLU A 414 23.39 -0.71 -8.34
N ILE A 415 22.15 -0.39 -7.95
CA ILE A 415 21.61 0.98 -7.91
C ILE A 415 22.48 1.91 -7.04
N VAL A 416 22.70 1.53 -5.79
CA VAL A 416 23.48 2.32 -4.81
C VAL A 416 24.91 2.51 -5.30
N THR A 417 25.55 1.43 -5.75
CA THR A 417 26.94 1.46 -6.24
C THR A 417 27.07 2.33 -7.49
N GLN A 418 26.17 2.20 -8.48
CA GLN A 418 26.23 2.98 -9.72
C GLN A 418 26.09 4.48 -9.46
N VAL A 419 25.16 4.89 -8.59
CA VAL A 419 24.93 6.30 -8.27
C VAL A 419 26.10 6.89 -7.46
N LEU A 420 26.59 6.17 -6.45
CA LEU A 420 27.77 6.60 -5.69
C LEU A 420 29.04 6.65 -6.54
N MET A 421 29.27 5.68 -7.43
CA MET A 421 30.39 5.73 -8.37
C MET A 421 30.34 7.00 -9.23
N ASN A 422 29.20 7.30 -9.86
CA ASN A 422 29.09 8.49 -10.71
C ASN A 422 29.48 9.78 -9.96
N VAL A 423 28.84 10.05 -8.82
CA VAL A 423 29.03 11.31 -8.08
C VAL A 423 30.39 11.39 -7.37
N ILE A 424 30.92 10.27 -6.86
CA ILE A 424 32.25 10.25 -6.20
C ILE A 424 33.39 10.48 -7.19
N ASN A 425 33.25 10.03 -8.44
CA ASN A 425 34.25 10.31 -9.47
C ASN A 425 34.09 11.73 -10.05
N GLU A 426 32.88 12.30 -10.05
CA GLU A 426 32.62 13.70 -10.41
C GLU A 426 33.23 14.69 -9.39
N VAL A 427 33.00 14.47 -8.10
CA VAL A 427 33.57 15.29 -7.00
C VAL A 427 35.07 15.06 -6.84
N GLY A 428 35.51 13.80 -6.96
CA GLY A 428 36.86 13.36 -6.59
C GLY A 428 37.01 13.11 -5.09
N VAL A 429 38.09 12.44 -4.69
CA VAL A 429 38.34 12.09 -3.27
C VAL A 429 39.76 12.45 -2.87
N ASP A 430 39.88 13.19 -1.77
CA ASP A 430 41.16 13.47 -1.13
C ASP A 430 41.60 12.26 -0.28
N VAL A 431 42.72 11.65 -0.67
CA VAL A 431 43.27 10.47 0.03
C VAL A 431 43.89 10.86 1.37
N ASN A 432 44.47 12.05 1.51
CA ASN A 432 45.05 12.52 2.77
C ASN A 432 43.95 12.80 3.80
N ARG A 433 42.83 13.40 3.38
CA ARG A 433 41.62 13.53 4.20
C ARG A 433 41.07 12.16 4.65
N CYS A 434 41.13 11.15 3.78
CA CYS A 434 40.78 9.76 4.14
C CYS A 434 41.76 9.09 5.12
N LEU A 435 42.98 9.63 5.28
CA LEU A 435 43.92 9.16 6.31
C LEU A 435 43.64 9.82 7.66
N THR A 436 43.41 11.14 7.69
CA THR A 436 43.18 11.93 8.90
C THR A 436 41.78 11.74 9.49
N GLN A 437 40.73 11.81 8.66
CA GLN A 437 39.32 11.71 9.06
C GLN A 437 38.77 10.32 8.67
N PRO A 438 38.71 9.32 9.59
CA PRO A 438 38.42 7.93 9.23
C PRO A 438 37.04 7.72 8.59
N HIS A 439 36.08 8.59 8.93
CA HIS A 439 34.74 8.56 8.35
C HIS A 439 34.75 8.92 6.84
N THR A 440 35.70 9.68 6.30
CA THR A 440 35.72 9.95 4.84
C THR A 440 36.21 8.75 4.00
N GLY A 441 36.98 7.84 4.59
CA GLY A 441 37.64 6.72 3.89
C GLY A 441 36.73 5.72 3.17
N ASN A 442 35.43 5.70 3.46
CA ASN A 442 34.46 4.87 2.74
C ASN A 442 34.25 5.31 1.27
N LEU A 443 34.58 6.56 0.90
CA LEU A 443 34.45 7.05 -0.48
C LEU A 443 35.37 6.31 -1.46
N LEU A 444 36.58 5.95 -1.02
CA LEU A 444 37.63 5.33 -1.84
C LEU A 444 37.21 4.00 -2.49
N GLN A 445 36.18 3.32 -1.97
CA GLN A 445 35.69 2.07 -2.58
C GLN A 445 34.91 2.29 -3.88
N PHE A 446 34.48 3.52 -4.17
CA PHE A 446 33.67 3.88 -5.34
C PHE A 446 34.47 4.61 -6.44
N ILE A 447 35.74 4.92 -6.22
CA ILE A 447 36.61 5.44 -7.28
C ILE A 447 36.77 4.39 -8.38
N SER A 448 36.74 4.85 -9.63
CA SER A 448 36.92 4.04 -10.83
C SER A 448 38.19 3.19 -10.75
N GLY A 449 38.05 1.89 -11.03
CA GLY A 449 39.14 0.92 -10.90
C GLY A 449 39.49 0.51 -9.46
N LEU A 450 39.04 1.22 -8.41
CA LEU A 450 39.15 0.77 -7.02
C LEU A 450 38.02 -0.23 -6.67
N GLY A 451 37.45 -0.16 -5.47
CA GLY A 451 36.62 -1.21 -4.86
C GLY A 451 37.09 -1.54 -3.44
N PRO A 452 36.23 -2.11 -2.57
CA PRO A 452 36.46 -2.17 -1.12
C PRO A 452 37.82 -2.78 -0.75
N ARG A 453 38.16 -3.94 -1.33
CA ARG A 453 39.46 -4.61 -1.09
C ARG A 453 40.68 -3.77 -1.48
N LYS A 454 40.59 -2.93 -2.53
CA LYS A 454 41.69 -2.06 -2.99
C LYS A 454 41.76 -0.79 -2.16
N ALA A 455 40.61 -0.18 -1.84
CA ALA A 455 40.52 1.00 -0.99
C ALA A 455 41.11 0.75 0.42
N THR A 456 40.75 -0.38 1.05
CA THR A 456 41.33 -0.78 2.33
C THR A 456 42.83 -1.06 2.24
N ALA A 457 43.31 -1.63 1.12
CA ALA A 457 44.73 -1.86 0.90
C ALA A 457 45.54 -0.56 0.72
N LEU A 458 45.00 0.40 -0.05
CA LEU A 458 45.58 1.73 -0.26
C LEU A 458 45.72 2.50 1.06
N LEU A 459 44.64 2.60 1.84
CA LEU A 459 44.68 3.23 3.16
C LEU A 459 45.66 2.51 4.11
N LYS A 460 45.71 1.18 4.06
CA LYS A 460 46.64 0.41 4.91
C LYS A 460 48.11 0.62 4.51
N ALA A 461 48.41 0.76 3.23
CA ALA A 461 49.77 1.04 2.76
C ALA A 461 50.27 2.39 3.28
N LEU A 462 49.50 3.46 3.06
CA LEU A 462 49.84 4.82 3.49
C LEU A 462 49.89 4.96 5.03
N LYS A 463 48.96 4.30 5.76
CA LYS A 463 49.04 4.24 7.23
C LYS A 463 50.19 3.37 7.76
N HIS A 464 50.82 2.54 6.93
CA HIS A 464 51.99 1.74 7.31
C HIS A 464 53.32 2.43 7.01
N SER A 465 53.41 3.18 5.91
CA SER A 465 54.56 4.06 5.63
C SER A 465 54.60 5.29 6.53
N ASN A 466 53.45 5.69 7.10
CA ASN A 466 53.27 6.94 7.85
C ASN A 466 53.64 8.19 7.02
N THR A 467 53.42 8.11 5.72
CA THR A 467 53.61 9.21 4.76
C THR A 467 52.25 9.72 4.29
N ARG A 468 52.14 11.03 4.05
CA ARG A 468 51.06 11.58 3.22
C ARG A 468 51.25 11.13 1.77
N LEU A 469 50.21 11.25 0.97
CA LEU A 469 50.30 11.15 -0.49
C LEU A 469 50.64 12.55 -1.01
N GLU A 470 51.86 12.73 -1.51
CA GLU A 470 52.41 14.01 -1.97
C GLU A 470 52.22 14.20 -3.47
N ASN A 471 52.24 13.10 -4.23
CA ASN A 471 52.00 13.09 -5.67
C ASN A 471 51.32 11.79 -6.14
N ARG A 472 50.68 11.81 -7.31
CA ARG A 472 49.98 10.67 -7.90
C ARG A 472 50.93 9.53 -8.27
N THR A 473 52.21 9.78 -8.55
CA THR A 473 53.20 8.72 -8.87
C THR A 473 53.44 7.77 -7.69
N GLN A 474 53.32 8.26 -6.44
CA GLN A 474 53.37 7.43 -5.22
C GLN A 474 52.26 6.38 -5.13
N LEU A 475 51.17 6.51 -5.90
CA LEU A 475 50.15 5.46 -6.03
C LEU A 475 50.72 4.18 -6.68
N VAL A 476 51.63 4.34 -7.64
CA VAL A 476 52.28 3.21 -8.32
C VAL A 476 53.50 2.73 -7.53
N THR A 477 54.38 3.63 -7.09
CA THR A 477 55.64 3.26 -6.44
C THR A 477 55.44 2.79 -5.00
N THR A 478 54.75 3.57 -4.17
CA THR A 478 54.57 3.31 -2.73
C THR A 478 53.33 2.47 -2.44
N CYS A 479 52.21 2.74 -3.12
CA CYS A 479 50.94 2.03 -2.88
C CYS A 479 50.75 0.79 -3.77
N HIS A 480 51.72 0.51 -4.67
CA HIS A 480 51.78 -0.65 -5.55
C HIS A 480 50.52 -0.88 -6.41
N LEU A 481 49.83 0.20 -6.81
CA LEU A 481 48.68 0.13 -7.71
C LEU A 481 49.15 -0.22 -9.14
N GLY A 482 48.71 -1.38 -9.64
CA GLY A 482 49.04 -1.83 -11.00
C GLY A 482 48.52 -0.86 -12.07
N PRO A 483 49.16 -0.78 -13.26
CA PRO A 483 48.99 0.33 -14.20
C PRO A 483 47.55 0.53 -14.69
N LYS A 484 46.80 -0.55 -14.95
CA LYS A 484 45.36 -0.47 -15.32
C LYS A 484 44.45 0.02 -14.18
N VAL A 485 44.92 -0.01 -12.94
CA VAL A 485 44.20 0.56 -11.79
C VAL A 485 44.52 2.04 -11.67
N PHE A 486 45.81 2.39 -11.77
CA PHE A 486 46.28 3.78 -11.77
C PHE A 486 45.59 4.63 -12.86
N ILE A 487 45.61 4.18 -14.12
CA ILE A 487 44.94 4.86 -15.25
C ILE A 487 43.43 5.04 -15.02
N ASN A 488 42.80 4.14 -14.26
CA ASN A 488 41.37 4.24 -13.97
C ASN A 488 41.05 5.15 -12.78
N CYS A 489 42.02 5.43 -11.87
CA CYS A 489 41.75 6.14 -10.61
C CYS A 489 42.47 7.48 -10.46
N ALA A 490 43.53 7.77 -11.21
CA ALA A 490 44.44 8.89 -10.92
C ALA A 490 43.74 10.26 -10.98
N GLY A 491 42.95 10.54 -12.02
CA GLY A 491 42.24 11.84 -12.18
C GLY A 491 41.11 12.07 -11.17
N PHE A 492 40.71 11.03 -10.42
CA PHE A 492 39.68 11.08 -9.39
C PHE A 492 40.26 11.15 -7.97
N ILE A 493 41.58 11.00 -7.83
CA ILE A 493 42.31 11.16 -6.57
C ILE A 493 42.79 12.61 -6.49
N LYS A 494 42.20 13.37 -5.57
CA LYS A 494 42.60 14.73 -5.24
C LYS A 494 43.79 14.70 -4.29
N ILE A 495 44.73 15.61 -4.53
CA ILE A 495 45.83 15.94 -3.62
C ILE A 495 45.79 17.47 -3.48
N ASP A 496 45.60 18.00 -2.26
CA ASP A 496 45.69 19.45 -2.05
C ASP A 496 47.16 19.90 -2.03
N THR A 497 47.64 20.27 -3.22
CA THR A 497 49.00 20.80 -3.44
C THR A 497 49.25 22.12 -2.69
N THR A 498 48.21 22.89 -2.40
CA THR A 498 48.30 24.12 -1.57
C THR A 498 48.66 23.77 -0.13
N SER A 499 48.09 22.67 0.41
CA SER A 499 48.38 22.19 1.78
C SER A 499 49.76 21.52 1.95
N LEU A 500 50.49 21.29 0.84
CA LEU A 500 51.75 20.56 0.82
C LEU A 500 52.99 21.46 0.67
N GLY A 501 52.85 22.63 0.02
CA GLY A 501 53.97 23.47 -0.44
C GLY A 501 55.04 23.76 0.63
N ASP A 502 54.63 24.14 1.84
CA ASP A 502 55.55 24.48 2.94
C ASP A 502 56.08 23.25 3.71
N SER A 503 55.68 22.04 3.33
CA SER A 503 55.83 20.83 4.17
C SER A 503 56.69 19.70 3.58
N THR A 504 57.17 19.84 2.33
CA THR A 504 57.92 18.78 1.63
C THR A 504 59.08 19.30 0.79
N ASP A 505 60.28 18.73 0.94
CA ASP A 505 61.45 18.98 0.07
C ASP A 505 61.30 18.40 -1.37
N THR A 506 60.13 17.86 -1.72
CA THR A 506 59.86 17.17 -2.99
C THR A 506 59.13 18.08 -3.96
N TYR A 507 59.47 18.03 -5.25
CA TYR A 507 58.72 18.73 -6.31
C TYR A 507 57.23 18.36 -6.27
N VAL A 508 56.37 19.36 -6.10
CA VAL A 508 54.91 19.23 -6.09
C VAL A 508 54.39 19.50 -7.50
N GLU A 509 53.87 18.47 -8.17
CA GLU A 509 53.20 18.61 -9.47
C GLU A 509 51.84 19.27 -9.28
N VAL A 510 51.72 20.55 -9.63
CA VAL A 510 50.51 21.35 -9.32
C VAL A 510 49.25 20.80 -10.00
N LEU A 511 49.41 20.07 -11.11
CA LEU A 511 48.33 19.36 -11.80
C LEU A 511 47.71 18.20 -10.98
N ASP A 512 48.41 17.65 -9.98
CA ASP A 512 47.81 16.67 -9.06
C ASP A 512 46.70 17.30 -8.19
N GLY A 513 46.71 18.64 -8.08
CA GLY A 513 45.64 19.47 -7.52
C GLY A 513 44.49 19.79 -8.50
N THR A 514 44.34 19.04 -9.59
CA THR A 514 43.26 19.20 -10.59
C THR A 514 42.69 17.85 -11.06
N ARG A 515 41.52 17.83 -11.68
CA ARG A 515 40.96 16.62 -12.34
C ARG A 515 41.70 16.20 -13.62
N VAL A 516 42.67 16.97 -14.10
CA VAL A 516 43.47 16.60 -15.28
C VAL A 516 44.13 15.23 -15.02
N HIS A 517 44.03 14.32 -15.98
CA HIS A 517 44.65 12.99 -15.87
C HIS A 517 46.16 13.07 -16.20
N PRO A 518 47.05 12.31 -15.51
CA PRO A 518 48.49 12.32 -15.82
C PRO A 518 48.88 12.06 -17.28
N GLU A 519 48.04 11.39 -18.08
CA GLU A 519 48.28 11.23 -19.53
C GLU A 519 48.20 12.55 -20.34
N ALA A 520 47.59 13.58 -19.76
CA ALA A 520 47.29 14.86 -20.41
C ALA A 520 48.11 16.03 -19.83
N TYR A 521 49.02 15.77 -18.89
CA TYR A 521 49.84 16.81 -18.26
C TYR A 521 50.74 17.56 -19.26
N GLU A 522 51.19 16.89 -20.32
CA GLU A 522 51.94 17.52 -21.41
C GLU A 522 51.08 18.50 -22.22
N TRP A 523 49.78 18.21 -22.41
CA TRP A 523 48.86 19.12 -23.08
C TRP A 523 48.51 20.32 -22.18
N ALA A 524 48.28 20.10 -20.88
CA ALA A 524 48.04 21.18 -19.92
C ALA A 524 49.24 22.15 -19.83
N ARG A 525 50.47 21.61 -19.75
CA ARG A 525 51.69 22.42 -19.79
C ARG A 525 51.87 23.16 -21.12
N LYS A 526 51.57 22.53 -22.27
CA LYS A 526 51.62 23.22 -23.55
C LYS A 526 50.57 24.34 -23.64
N MET A 527 49.34 24.11 -23.19
CA MET A 527 48.30 25.14 -23.14
C MET A 527 48.70 26.35 -22.29
N ALA A 528 49.45 26.13 -21.20
CA ALA A 528 50.00 27.21 -20.38
C ALA A 528 51.06 28.02 -21.15
N VAL A 529 52.02 27.35 -21.80
CA VAL A 529 53.06 28.02 -22.63
C VAL A 529 52.41 28.79 -23.79
N ASP A 530 51.54 28.15 -24.56
CA ASP A 530 50.88 28.74 -25.73
C ASP A 530 49.97 29.93 -25.35
N ALA A 531 49.46 30.02 -24.11
CA ALA A 531 48.63 31.13 -23.61
C ALA A 531 49.43 32.30 -22.98
N LEU A 532 50.73 32.12 -22.72
CA LEU A 532 51.61 33.18 -22.21
C LEU A 532 52.42 33.88 -23.33
N ALA A 533 52.45 33.31 -24.53
CA ALA A 533 53.44 33.57 -25.59
C ALA A 533 53.42 34.96 -26.29
N ASP A 534 52.67 35.95 -25.79
CA ASP A 534 52.48 37.26 -26.43
C ASP A 534 53.33 38.42 -25.84
N GLU A 535 54.10 38.21 -24.76
CA GLU A 535 54.93 39.29 -24.15
C GLU A 535 56.41 38.90 -23.96
N GLU A 536 57.25 39.32 -24.94
CA GLU A 536 58.73 39.42 -24.96
C GLU A 536 59.62 38.24 -24.48
N ALA A 537 59.07 37.16 -23.93
CA ALA A 537 59.80 35.95 -23.56
C ALA A 537 60.13 35.09 -24.78
N GLY A 538 61.41 34.76 -24.97
CA GLY A 538 61.87 33.87 -26.05
C GLY A 538 61.50 32.40 -25.84
N GLU A 539 61.88 31.55 -26.81
CA GLU A 539 61.52 30.13 -26.94
C GLU A 539 62.03 29.18 -25.82
N GLU A 540 62.46 29.71 -24.66
CA GLU A 540 63.05 28.99 -23.52
C GLU A 540 62.16 28.95 -22.27
N ALA A 541 60.89 29.37 -22.35
CA ALA A 541 59.94 29.34 -21.23
C ALA A 541 59.75 27.91 -20.67
N GLN A 542 60.13 27.69 -19.40
CA GLN A 542 60.04 26.36 -18.80
C GLN A 542 58.56 25.96 -18.59
N PRO A 543 58.10 24.80 -19.09
CA PRO A 543 56.67 24.44 -19.06
C PRO A 543 56.05 24.21 -17.67
N ALA A 544 56.87 24.17 -16.60
CA ALA A 544 56.39 24.20 -15.21
C ALA A 544 56.19 25.64 -14.70
N ALA A 545 57.15 26.54 -14.96
CA ALA A 545 57.03 27.95 -14.58
C ALA A 545 55.86 28.63 -15.31
N ALA A 546 55.65 28.31 -16.59
CA ALA A 546 54.48 28.74 -17.36
C ALA A 546 53.15 28.29 -16.72
N LEU A 547 53.13 27.11 -16.08
CA LEU A 547 51.95 26.62 -15.37
C LEU A 547 51.72 27.39 -14.05
N ASP A 548 52.78 27.67 -13.29
CA ASP A 548 52.69 28.46 -12.06
C ASP A 548 52.29 29.94 -12.32
N GLU A 549 52.58 30.45 -13.52
CA GLU A 549 52.17 31.78 -13.97
C GLU A 549 50.71 31.79 -14.48
N ILE A 550 50.31 30.82 -15.31
CA ILE A 550 48.91 30.74 -15.78
C ILE A 550 47.92 30.44 -14.64
N LEU A 551 48.36 29.80 -13.56
CA LEU A 551 47.54 29.60 -12.35
C LEU A 551 47.38 30.87 -11.51
N LYS A 552 48.16 31.92 -11.76
CA LYS A 552 47.98 33.28 -11.22
C LYS A 552 47.20 34.18 -12.18
N THR A 553 47.22 33.88 -13.47
CA THR A 553 46.56 34.62 -14.57
C THR A 553 45.62 33.72 -15.41
N PRO A 554 44.65 33.02 -14.78
CA PRO A 554 43.86 31.98 -15.42
C PRO A 554 42.93 32.50 -16.54
N GLU A 555 42.64 33.79 -16.57
CA GLU A 555 41.87 34.44 -17.63
C GLU A 555 42.51 34.36 -19.01
N ARG A 556 43.84 34.37 -19.12
CA ARG A 556 44.56 34.26 -20.42
C ARG A 556 44.21 32.97 -21.19
N LEU A 557 43.90 31.88 -20.48
CA LEU A 557 43.44 30.61 -21.09
C LEU A 557 42.11 30.75 -21.87
N LYS A 558 41.32 31.81 -21.65
CA LYS A 558 40.07 32.05 -22.39
C LYS A 558 40.33 32.43 -23.85
N GLU A 559 41.49 33.02 -24.14
CA GLU A 559 41.87 33.58 -25.44
C GLU A 559 42.40 32.51 -26.41
N LEU A 560 42.85 31.36 -25.87
CA LEU A 560 43.38 30.23 -26.64
C LEU A 560 42.30 29.50 -27.46
N ASP A 561 42.51 29.38 -28.78
CA ASP A 561 41.66 28.60 -29.69
C ASP A 561 41.91 27.08 -29.52
N LEU A 562 41.11 26.48 -28.63
CA LEU A 562 41.12 25.04 -28.35
C LEU A 562 40.62 24.19 -29.51
N ASP A 563 39.88 24.74 -30.48
CA ASP A 563 39.38 24.00 -31.64
C ASP A 563 40.49 23.84 -32.69
N ALA A 564 41.27 24.90 -32.94
CA ALA A 564 42.49 24.83 -33.75
C ALA A 564 43.54 23.88 -33.11
N PHE A 565 43.75 23.98 -31.79
CA PHE A 565 44.66 23.09 -31.05
C PHE A 565 44.21 21.62 -31.12
N ALA A 566 42.90 21.35 -30.98
CA ALA A 566 42.35 20.00 -31.11
C ALA A 566 42.56 19.41 -32.51
N ALA A 567 42.35 20.21 -33.55
CA ALA A 567 42.56 19.78 -34.94
C ALA A 567 44.03 19.43 -35.23
N GLU A 568 44.98 20.15 -34.62
CA GLU A 568 46.41 19.84 -34.75
C GLU A 568 46.80 18.55 -34.01
N LEU A 569 46.28 18.32 -32.79
CA LEU A 569 46.47 17.04 -32.10
C LEU A 569 45.87 15.85 -32.88
N GLU A 570 44.71 16.05 -33.51
CA GLU A 570 44.10 15.02 -34.37
C GLU A 570 44.95 14.76 -35.63
N ARG A 571 45.49 15.82 -36.26
CA ARG A 571 46.44 15.71 -37.38
C ARG A 571 47.73 14.96 -37.01
N GLN A 572 48.20 15.12 -35.78
CA GLN A 572 49.37 14.40 -35.24
C GLN A 572 49.07 12.96 -34.81
N GLY A 573 47.80 12.52 -34.87
CA GLY A 573 47.41 11.14 -34.59
C GLY A 573 47.01 10.83 -33.15
N PHE A 574 46.90 11.84 -32.27
CA PHE A 574 46.39 11.67 -30.90
C PHE A 574 44.86 11.52 -30.84
N GLY A 575 44.19 11.66 -31.99
CA GLY A 575 42.74 11.65 -32.14
C GLY A 575 42.08 12.95 -31.68
N ASN A 576 40.77 13.04 -31.82
CA ASN A 576 40.01 14.20 -31.35
C ASN A 576 40.07 14.32 -29.81
N LYS A 577 40.75 15.36 -29.33
CA LYS A 577 40.90 15.69 -27.91
C LYS A 577 40.16 16.96 -27.47
N LYS A 578 39.25 17.48 -28.32
CA LYS A 578 38.56 18.76 -28.09
C LYS A 578 37.98 18.88 -26.68
N THR A 579 37.11 17.96 -26.26
CA THR A 579 36.48 18.02 -24.92
C THR A 579 37.54 18.06 -23.81
N THR A 580 38.56 17.20 -23.87
CA THR A 580 39.64 17.13 -22.89
C THR A 580 40.40 18.45 -22.73
N LEU A 581 40.59 19.23 -23.82
CA LEU A 581 41.22 20.55 -23.74
C LEU A 581 40.31 21.60 -23.07
N TYR A 582 39.00 21.54 -23.32
CA TYR A 582 38.03 22.40 -22.62
C TYR A 582 37.93 22.03 -21.13
N ASP A 583 38.01 20.73 -20.80
CA ASP A 583 38.05 20.23 -19.42
C ASP A 583 39.33 20.70 -18.71
N ILE A 584 40.50 20.57 -19.33
CA ILE A 584 41.79 21.08 -18.83
C ILE A 584 41.70 22.59 -18.56
N ARG A 585 41.22 23.38 -19.52
CA ARG A 585 41.05 24.84 -19.31
C ARG A 585 40.16 25.14 -18.12
N THR A 586 39.05 24.40 -17.98
CA THR A 586 38.09 24.62 -16.88
C THR A 586 38.71 24.29 -15.52
N GLU A 587 39.50 23.23 -15.43
CA GLU A 587 40.24 22.84 -14.21
C GLU A 587 41.41 23.78 -13.88
N LEU A 588 42.12 24.33 -14.87
CA LEU A 588 43.16 25.32 -14.61
C LEU A 588 42.58 26.65 -14.09
N ILE A 589 41.40 27.04 -14.57
CA ILE A 589 40.68 28.22 -14.06
C ILE A 589 40.05 27.96 -12.68
N PHE A 590 39.51 26.75 -12.45
CA PHE A 590 38.77 26.41 -11.22
C PHE A 590 39.18 25.04 -10.65
N ARG A 591 40.41 24.94 -10.13
CA ARG A 591 41.03 23.71 -9.58
C ARG A 591 40.08 22.89 -8.70
N TYR A 592 39.71 21.67 -9.13
CA TYR A 592 38.84 20.75 -8.37
C TYR A 592 37.52 21.35 -7.85
N LYS A 593 36.92 22.32 -8.58
CA LYS A 593 35.62 22.92 -8.22
C LYS A 593 34.54 21.86 -8.02
N ASP A 594 33.75 21.98 -6.95
CA ASP A 594 32.58 21.10 -6.77
C ASP A 594 31.48 21.55 -7.75
N HIS A 595 30.96 20.61 -8.54
CA HIS A 595 29.92 20.84 -9.55
C HIS A 595 28.52 20.44 -9.04
N ARG A 596 28.43 19.89 -7.82
CA ARG A 596 27.17 19.62 -7.14
C ARG A 596 26.36 20.89 -6.92
N VAL A 597 25.04 20.73 -6.79
CA VAL A 597 24.11 21.84 -6.54
C VAL A 597 24.30 22.34 -5.11
N SER A 598 24.57 23.64 -4.93
CA SER A 598 24.63 24.26 -3.60
C SER A 598 23.38 23.96 -2.77
N TYR A 599 23.56 23.71 -1.48
CA TYR A 599 22.47 23.43 -0.54
C TYR A 599 21.37 24.50 -0.61
N LYS A 600 20.11 24.06 -0.48
CA LYS A 600 18.93 24.93 -0.38
C LYS A 600 18.04 24.44 0.75
N SER A 601 17.56 25.37 1.57
CA SER A 601 16.55 25.13 2.59
C SER A 601 15.29 24.53 1.97
N LEU A 602 14.61 23.62 2.70
CA LEU A 602 13.45 22.89 2.18
C LEU A 602 12.28 23.82 1.83
N THR A 603 11.62 23.57 0.70
CA THR A 603 10.35 24.26 0.38
C THR A 603 9.25 23.86 1.38
N PRO A 604 8.18 24.66 1.55
CA PRO A 604 7.08 24.33 2.46
C PRO A 604 6.47 22.94 2.20
N SER A 605 6.36 22.51 0.94
CA SER A 605 5.85 21.19 0.55
C SER A 605 6.79 20.05 0.92
N GLU A 606 8.11 20.22 0.72
CA GLU A 606 9.11 19.23 1.13
C GLU A 606 9.22 19.14 2.65
N LEU A 607 9.15 20.28 3.35
CA LEU A 607 9.11 20.33 4.82
C LEU A 607 7.82 19.70 5.36
N PHE A 608 6.69 19.89 4.69
CA PHE A 608 5.42 19.23 5.03
C PHE A 608 5.53 17.71 4.88
N TYR A 609 6.03 17.23 3.73
CA TYR A 609 6.32 15.80 3.52
C TYR A 609 7.31 15.29 4.57
N LEU A 610 8.37 16.04 4.89
CA LEU A 610 9.38 15.62 5.85
C LEU A 610 8.82 15.49 7.28
N LEU A 611 7.98 16.41 7.75
CA LEU A 611 7.49 16.41 9.14
C LEU A 611 6.17 15.65 9.35
N THR A 612 5.43 15.32 8.28
CA THR A 612 4.19 14.50 8.35
C THR A 612 4.36 13.08 7.80
N LYS A 613 5.37 12.87 6.94
CA LYS A 613 5.60 11.67 6.11
C LYS A 613 4.44 11.36 5.13
N GLU A 614 3.59 12.34 4.83
CA GLU A 614 2.46 12.26 3.88
C GLU A 614 2.80 12.95 2.55
N SER A 615 2.52 12.32 1.41
CA SER A 615 2.66 12.90 0.06
C SER A 615 1.31 13.34 -0.51
N GLU A 616 1.31 14.03 -1.65
CA GLU A 616 0.07 14.41 -2.34
C GLU A 616 -0.78 13.18 -2.71
N ASP A 617 -0.15 12.07 -3.15
CA ASP A 617 -0.84 10.79 -3.41
C ASP A 617 -1.52 10.22 -2.14
N THR A 618 -0.89 10.37 -0.97
CA THR A 618 -1.42 9.81 0.28
C THR A 618 -2.33 10.77 1.02
N PHE A 619 -2.28 12.08 0.75
CA PHE A 619 -2.97 13.11 1.52
C PHE A 619 -3.44 14.27 0.62
N TYR A 620 -4.40 13.98 -0.24
CA TYR A 620 -5.01 14.92 -1.19
C TYR A 620 -6.28 15.58 -0.66
N VAL A 621 -6.63 16.74 -1.22
CA VAL A 621 -7.95 17.37 -1.05
C VAL A 621 -9.03 16.40 -1.54
N GLY A 622 -9.98 16.06 -0.68
CA GLY A 622 -10.97 15.03 -0.90
C GLY A 622 -10.76 13.74 -0.12
N LYS A 623 -9.55 13.43 0.39
CA LYS A 623 -9.33 12.21 1.19
C LYS A 623 -10.24 12.16 2.44
N MET A 624 -10.77 10.98 2.76
CA MET A 624 -11.46 10.72 4.02
C MET A 624 -10.44 10.32 5.10
N VAL A 625 -10.48 11.00 6.25
CA VAL A 625 -9.56 10.78 7.37
C VAL A 625 -10.33 10.68 8.70
N LEU A 626 -9.71 10.03 9.69
CA LEU A 626 -10.16 10.10 11.08
C LEU A 626 -9.57 11.34 11.75
N ALA A 627 -10.36 11.96 12.61
CA ALA A 627 -9.99 13.19 13.30
C ALA A 627 -10.51 13.22 14.74
N THR A 628 -9.64 13.55 15.70
CA THR A 628 -10.00 13.69 17.11
C THR A 628 -10.38 15.13 17.42
N VAL A 629 -11.56 15.36 18.00
CA VAL A 629 -12.05 16.69 18.38
C VAL A 629 -11.28 17.23 19.59
N ILE A 630 -10.43 18.24 19.40
CA ILE A 630 -9.66 18.89 20.48
C ILE A 630 -10.57 19.82 21.29
N GLY A 631 -11.42 20.60 20.61
CA GLY A 631 -12.25 21.62 21.23
C GLY A 631 -12.99 22.47 20.22
N ILE A 632 -13.78 23.44 20.71
CA ILE A 632 -14.59 24.32 19.87
C ILE A 632 -13.92 25.69 19.78
N ALA A 633 -13.89 26.26 18.58
CA ALA A 633 -13.49 27.64 18.36
C ALA A 633 -14.71 28.55 18.52
N HIS A 634 -14.53 29.63 19.25
CA HIS A 634 -15.53 30.68 19.42
C HIS A 634 -14.94 32.01 18.98
N LYS A 635 -15.79 32.90 18.47
CA LYS A 635 -15.42 34.28 18.12
C LYS A 635 -15.23 35.06 19.42
N LYS A 636 -14.00 35.51 19.70
CA LYS A 636 -13.74 36.47 20.80
C LYS A 636 -14.64 37.70 20.61
N MET A 637 -15.29 38.11 21.68
CA MET A 637 -16.07 39.35 21.72
C MET A 637 -15.12 40.55 21.89
N VAL A 638 -15.49 41.68 21.30
CA VAL A 638 -14.79 42.96 21.44
C VAL A 638 -15.59 43.83 22.41
N GLY A 639 -14.93 44.58 23.31
CA GLY A 639 -15.57 45.27 24.45
C GLY A 639 -16.87 46.00 24.10
N GLU A 640 -16.81 46.94 23.14
CA GLU A 640 -17.97 47.74 22.69
C GLU A 640 -19.19 46.93 22.18
N GLN A 641 -19.03 45.63 21.89
CA GLN A 641 -20.12 44.77 21.46
C GLN A 641 -20.90 44.22 22.66
N VAL A 642 -20.26 44.06 23.82
CA VAL A 642 -20.91 43.63 25.07
C VAL A 642 -21.83 44.73 25.60
N ASP A 643 -21.38 45.99 25.55
CA ASP A 643 -22.19 47.17 25.94
C ASP A 643 -23.45 47.37 25.07
N LYS A 644 -23.49 46.73 23.89
CA LYS A 644 -24.59 46.78 22.92
C LYS A 644 -25.35 45.44 22.83
N ALA A 645 -25.13 44.54 23.79
CA ALA A 645 -25.82 43.26 23.87
C ALA A 645 -27.31 43.45 24.23
N ASN A 646 -28.20 42.76 23.52
CA ASN A 646 -29.62 42.70 23.85
C ASN A 646 -30.05 41.24 24.04
N PRO A 647 -30.00 40.69 25.27
CA PRO A 647 -30.51 39.36 25.57
C PRO A 647 -32.00 39.24 25.25
N THR A 648 -32.39 38.13 24.64
CA THR A 648 -33.79 37.85 24.28
C THR A 648 -34.40 36.84 25.23
N ARG A 649 -35.71 36.93 25.47
CA ARG A 649 -36.46 35.94 26.24
C ARG A 649 -37.22 35.03 25.29
N ILE A 650 -37.10 33.72 25.46
CA ILE A 650 -37.81 32.73 24.63
C ILE A 650 -39.21 32.55 25.20
N GLU A 651 -40.24 32.83 24.39
CA GLU A 651 -41.64 32.77 24.82
C GLU A 651 -42.09 31.34 25.19
N GLU A 652 -41.58 30.33 24.48
CA GLU A 652 -41.93 28.91 24.68
C GLU A 652 -41.41 28.32 26.01
N THR A 653 -40.25 28.77 26.50
CA THR A 653 -39.62 28.24 27.72
C THR A 653 -39.65 29.22 28.89
N GLY A 654 -39.90 30.50 28.63
CA GLY A 654 -39.81 31.57 29.61
C GLY A 654 -38.39 31.94 30.05
N LEU A 655 -37.36 31.31 29.48
CA LEU A 655 -35.95 31.49 29.82
C LEU A 655 -35.28 32.57 28.94
N TRP A 656 -34.19 33.13 29.41
CA TRP A 656 -33.38 34.10 28.69
C TRP A 656 -32.27 33.43 27.87
N GLN A 657 -31.98 34.01 26.70
CA GLN A 657 -30.92 33.58 25.80
C GLN A 657 -29.82 34.63 25.71
N CYS A 658 -28.58 34.17 25.88
CA CYS A 658 -27.39 34.98 25.62
C CYS A 658 -27.25 35.24 24.09
N PRO A 659 -27.14 36.51 23.64
CA PRO A 659 -27.10 36.84 22.22
C PRO A 659 -25.78 36.42 21.53
N PHE A 660 -24.75 36.05 22.29
CA PHE A 660 -23.43 35.67 21.75
C PHE A 660 -23.19 34.17 21.73
N CYS A 661 -23.31 33.49 22.87
CA CYS A 661 -23.11 32.04 22.94
C CYS A 661 -24.38 31.22 22.67
N LEU A 662 -25.53 31.88 22.49
CA LEU A 662 -26.87 31.29 22.21
C LEU A 662 -27.40 30.33 23.29
N LYS A 663 -26.70 30.19 24.41
CA LYS A 663 -27.11 29.44 25.61
C LYS A 663 -28.39 30.07 26.19
N ASN A 664 -29.38 29.23 26.47
CA ASN A 664 -30.80 29.61 26.67
C ASN A 664 -31.45 28.98 27.91
N ASP A 665 -30.63 28.67 28.92
CA ASP A 665 -31.03 28.03 30.19
C ASP A 665 -31.10 29.01 31.37
N PHE A 666 -30.93 30.32 31.12
CA PHE A 666 -30.89 31.36 32.17
C PHE A 666 -32.32 31.71 32.66
N PRO A 667 -32.66 31.56 33.95
CA PRO A 667 -33.97 31.93 34.49
C PRO A 667 -34.22 33.44 34.48
N GLU A 668 -33.19 34.24 34.77
CA GLU A 668 -33.27 35.70 34.87
C GLU A 668 -32.29 36.42 33.94
N LEU A 669 -32.66 37.64 33.52
CA LEU A 669 -31.78 38.56 32.77
C LEU A 669 -30.50 38.86 33.55
N SER A 670 -30.60 38.98 34.88
CA SER A 670 -29.49 39.19 35.82
C SER A 670 -28.35 38.19 35.64
N GLU A 671 -28.69 36.91 35.38
CA GLU A 671 -27.70 35.84 35.20
C GLU A 671 -26.99 35.94 33.84
N VAL A 672 -27.64 36.49 32.82
CA VAL A 672 -27.02 36.73 31.50
C VAL A 672 -25.93 37.81 31.59
N TRP A 673 -26.15 38.87 32.39
CA TRP A 673 -25.13 39.89 32.63
C TRP A 673 -23.99 39.36 33.49
N ASN A 674 -24.27 38.64 34.57
CA ASN A 674 -23.25 37.93 35.36
C ASN A 674 -22.40 36.96 34.50
N HIS A 675 -23.01 36.34 33.49
CA HIS A 675 -22.32 35.48 32.52
C HIS A 675 -21.36 36.24 31.58
N PHE A 676 -21.58 37.53 31.34
CA PHE A 676 -20.60 38.40 30.67
C PHE A 676 -19.50 38.84 31.64
N ASP A 677 -19.88 39.43 32.78
CA ASP A 677 -18.95 40.11 33.70
C ASP A 677 -17.97 39.14 34.37
N ALA A 678 -18.40 37.91 34.66
CA ALA A 678 -17.51 36.85 35.16
C ALA A 678 -16.61 36.22 34.07
N GLY A 679 -16.64 36.73 32.83
CA GLY A 679 -15.92 36.14 31.68
C GLY A 679 -16.44 34.76 31.25
N GLY A 680 -17.62 34.36 31.73
CA GLY A 680 -18.18 33.02 31.52
C GLY A 680 -18.71 32.76 30.10
N CYS A 681 -18.94 33.80 29.31
CA CYS A 681 -19.41 33.71 27.93
C CYS A 681 -18.26 33.39 26.95
N PRO A 682 -18.26 32.22 26.29
CA PRO A 682 -17.22 31.87 25.32
C PRO A 682 -17.33 32.67 23.99
N GLY A 683 -18.45 33.35 23.75
CA GLY A 683 -18.80 33.96 22.46
C GLY A 683 -19.46 32.96 21.50
N GLN A 684 -19.70 33.40 20.25
CA GLN A 684 -20.38 32.58 19.25
C GLN A 684 -19.46 31.47 18.71
N ALA A 685 -19.92 30.22 18.68
CA ALA A 685 -19.19 29.11 18.08
C ALA A 685 -19.00 29.31 16.57
N THR A 686 -17.76 29.24 16.08
CA THR A 686 -17.42 29.38 14.64
C THR A 686 -17.13 28.04 13.97
N GLY A 687 -16.73 27.04 14.74
CA GLY A 687 -16.43 25.70 14.27
C GLY A 687 -15.67 24.86 15.29
N VAL A 688 -15.22 23.69 14.87
CA VAL A 688 -14.59 22.67 15.71
C VAL A 688 -13.11 22.54 15.33
N ARG A 689 -12.23 22.58 16.32
CA ARG A 689 -10.80 22.28 16.17
C ARG A 689 -10.58 20.79 16.33
N ILE A 690 -9.89 20.18 15.36
CA ILE A 690 -9.58 18.76 15.32
C ILE A 690 -8.06 18.53 15.25
N ALA A 691 -7.61 17.36 15.67
CA ALA A 691 -6.28 16.82 15.37
C ALA A 691 -6.45 15.62 14.44
N LEU A 692 -5.54 15.48 13.48
CA LEU A 692 -5.36 14.24 12.73
C LEU A 692 -4.25 13.40 13.37
N ASP A 693 -4.28 12.09 13.14
CA ASP A 693 -3.33 11.14 13.73
C ASP A 693 -1.87 11.38 13.25
N ASN A 694 -1.68 12.09 12.12
CA ASN A 694 -0.39 12.53 11.59
C ASN A 694 0.11 13.89 12.17
N GLY A 695 -0.45 14.35 13.30
CA GLY A 695 -0.03 15.58 13.99
C GLY A 695 -0.53 16.90 13.40
N LEU A 696 -1.26 16.85 12.28
CA LEU A 696 -1.85 18.03 11.66
C LEU A 696 -3.04 18.58 12.48
N SER A 697 -3.11 19.90 12.57
CA SER A 697 -4.19 20.61 13.26
C SER A 697 -5.25 21.03 12.26
N GLY A 698 -6.48 20.52 12.37
CA GLY A 698 -7.55 20.82 11.43
C GLY A 698 -8.67 21.70 12.00
N PHE A 699 -9.50 22.21 11.11
CA PHE A 699 -10.69 23.00 11.44
C PHE A 699 -11.91 22.58 10.60
N ILE A 700 -13.05 22.38 11.28
CA ILE A 700 -14.36 22.16 10.66
C ILE A 700 -15.22 23.39 10.96
N HIS A 701 -15.53 24.19 9.94
CA HIS A 701 -16.50 25.28 10.08
C HIS A 701 -17.87 24.75 10.53
N LEU A 702 -18.62 25.51 11.34
CA LEU A 702 -19.92 25.07 11.86
C LEU A 702 -20.91 24.66 10.73
N LYS A 703 -20.90 25.38 9.60
CA LYS A 703 -21.65 25.06 8.36
C LYS A 703 -21.30 23.71 7.70
N ASN A 704 -20.18 23.10 8.10
CA ASN A 704 -19.65 21.84 7.55
C ASN A 704 -19.66 20.70 8.58
N LEU A 705 -20.27 20.91 9.76
CA LEU A 705 -20.36 19.88 10.81
C LEU A 705 -21.50 18.88 10.58
N SER A 706 -22.58 19.28 9.88
CA SER A 706 -23.71 18.39 9.56
C SER A 706 -24.57 18.95 8.41
N ASP A 707 -25.38 18.09 7.79
CA ASP A 707 -26.33 18.46 6.72
C ASP A 707 -27.49 19.33 7.23
N ARG A 708 -27.82 19.19 8.52
CA ARG A 708 -28.76 20.06 9.23
C ARG A 708 -27.99 21.22 9.84
N ALA A 709 -28.57 22.42 9.82
CA ALA A 709 -28.01 23.56 10.55
C ALA A 709 -27.75 23.21 12.02
N VAL A 710 -26.59 23.61 12.53
CA VAL A 710 -26.16 23.42 13.92
C VAL A 710 -25.84 24.79 14.49
N THR A 711 -26.48 25.16 15.59
CA THR A 711 -26.19 26.39 16.35
C THR A 711 -25.16 26.11 17.46
N ASN A 712 -25.38 25.04 18.23
CA ASN A 712 -24.42 24.55 19.23
C ASN A 712 -23.71 23.26 18.75
N PRO A 713 -22.38 23.28 18.50
CA PRO A 713 -21.65 22.07 18.09
C PRO A 713 -21.59 20.97 19.17
N GLU A 714 -21.78 21.28 20.45
CA GLU A 714 -21.72 20.29 21.55
C GLU A 714 -22.85 19.25 21.50
N GLU A 715 -23.95 19.54 20.79
CA GLU A 715 -25.02 18.58 20.49
C GLU A 715 -24.54 17.42 19.61
N ARG A 716 -23.48 17.62 18.83
CA ARG A 716 -23.03 16.68 17.79
C ARG A 716 -21.64 16.10 18.05
N VAL A 717 -20.75 16.87 18.68
CA VAL A 717 -19.38 16.45 18.96
C VAL A 717 -18.93 16.80 20.37
N ARG A 718 -18.21 15.88 21.01
CA ARG A 718 -17.58 16.08 22.32
C ARG A 718 -16.07 16.13 22.19
N ARG A 719 -15.39 16.80 23.12
CA ARG A 719 -13.90 16.79 23.17
C ARG A 719 -13.40 15.37 23.41
N GLY A 720 -12.36 14.97 22.69
CA GLY A 720 -11.84 13.59 22.67
C GLY A 720 -12.64 12.61 21.79
N GLN A 721 -13.73 13.03 21.15
CA GLN A 721 -14.47 12.19 20.20
C GLN A 721 -13.71 12.09 18.87
N VAL A 722 -13.52 10.87 18.38
CA VAL A 722 -13.06 10.62 17.01
C VAL A 722 -14.26 10.71 16.05
N ILE A 723 -14.10 11.46 14.98
CA ILE A 723 -15.08 11.62 13.89
C ILE A 723 -14.41 11.30 12.55
N HIS A 724 -15.20 10.88 11.57
CA HIS A 724 -14.75 10.86 10.18
C HIS A 724 -14.92 12.26 9.60
N CYS A 725 -13.91 12.78 8.91
CA CYS A 725 -14.04 13.99 8.12
C CYS A 725 -13.35 13.85 6.77
N ARG A 726 -13.78 14.65 5.80
CA ARG A 726 -13.20 14.71 4.46
C ARG A 726 -12.39 16.01 4.31
N LEU A 727 -11.16 15.92 3.79
CA LEU A 727 -10.28 17.09 3.60
C LEU A 727 -10.86 18.01 2.52
N MET A 728 -11.04 19.30 2.83
CA MET A 728 -11.49 20.32 1.86
C MET A 728 -10.35 21.20 1.35
N LYS A 729 -9.35 21.48 2.19
CA LYS A 729 -8.19 22.30 1.85
C LYS A 729 -7.02 21.95 2.75
N ILE A 730 -5.83 21.93 2.19
CA ILE A 730 -4.58 21.72 2.92
C ILE A 730 -3.81 23.04 2.89
N GLN A 731 -3.40 23.54 4.07
CA GLN A 731 -2.59 24.74 4.24
C GLN A 731 -1.19 24.31 4.64
N VAL A 732 -0.37 24.00 3.62
CA VAL A 732 0.97 23.41 3.72
C VAL A 732 1.85 24.21 4.69
N ASP A 733 2.03 25.51 4.43
CA ASP A 733 2.88 26.43 5.20
C ASP A 733 2.50 26.54 6.68
N ARG A 734 1.24 26.22 7.02
CA ARG A 734 0.67 26.35 8.36
C ARG A 734 0.49 25.00 9.07
N PHE A 735 0.84 23.89 8.43
CA PHE A 735 0.61 22.53 8.94
C PHE A 735 -0.83 22.35 9.44
N SER A 736 -1.80 22.82 8.65
CA SER A 736 -3.21 22.80 9.01
C SER A 736 -4.15 22.48 7.85
N VAL A 737 -5.35 22.02 8.16
CA VAL A 737 -6.34 21.57 7.17
C VAL A 737 -7.74 22.11 7.47
N GLU A 738 -8.52 22.36 6.44
CA GLU A 738 -9.96 22.61 6.55
C GLU A 738 -10.72 21.35 6.15
N CYS A 739 -11.74 20.97 6.92
CA CYS A 739 -12.43 19.69 6.78
C CYS A 739 -13.96 19.82 6.82
N THR A 740 -14.65 18.81 6.30
CA THR A 740 -16.12 18.64 6.41
C THR A 740 -16.48 17.31 7.07
N SER A 741 -17.54 17.29 7.88
CA SER A 741 -18.12 16.11 8.53
C SER A 741 -19.61 15.95 8.17
N LYS A 742 -20.07 16.63 7.11
CA LYS A 742 -21.43 16.46 6.57
C LYS A 742 -21.67 15.03 6.08
N GLY A 743 -22.92 14.55 6.23
CA GLY A 743 -23.36 13.26 5.70
C GLY A 743 -23.44 13.23 4.17
N SER A 744 -23.68 14.38 3.51
CA SER A 744 -23.53 14.52 2.05
C SER A 744 -22.09 14.32 1.60
N ASP A 745 -21.16 15.01 2.25
CA ASP A 745 -19.78 15.16 1.81
C ASP A 745 -18.95 13.90 2.16
N LEU A 746 -19.20 13.28 3.32
CA LEU A 746 -18.60 11.99 3.69
C LEU A 746 -18.99 10.87 2.73
N GLN A 747 -20.26 10.80 2.33
CA GLN A 747 -20.75 9.83 1.35
C GLN A 747 -20.29 10.17 -0.09
N ASP A 748 -19.84 11.41 -0.33
CA ASP A 748 -19.50 11.98 -1.64
C ASP A 748 -20.63 11.75 -2.66
N LYS A 749 -21.82 12.27 -2.33
CA LYS A 749 -23.04 12.14 -3.15
C LYS A 749 -22.97 12.87 -4.49
N ASN A 750 -22.08 13.83 -4.61
CA ASN A 750 -21.91 14.66 -5.80
C ASN A 750 -20.77 14.15 -6.72
N HIS A 751 -19.98 13.16 -6.26
CA HIS A 751 -18.76 12.70 -6.93
C HIS A 751 -17.72 13.81 -7.15
N GLU A 752 -17.58 14.69 -6.15
CA GLU A 752 -16.66 15.83 -6.13
C GLU A 752 -15.28 15.48 -5.56
N TRP A 753 -15.18 14.44 -4.72
CA TRP A 753 -14.04 14.28 -3.81
C TRP A 753 -13.28 12.95 -3.90
N ARG A 754 -13.87 11.90 -4.49
CA ARG A 754 -13.17 10.62 -4.71
C ARG A 754 -12.04 10.78 -5.74
N PRO A 755 -10.94 10.02 -5.64
CA PRO A 755 -9.92 9.97 -6.67
C PRO A 755 -10.51 9.67 -8.05
N PRO A 756 -10.04 10.32 -9.13
CA PRO A 756 -10.46 10.00 -10.48
C PRO A 756 -10.17 8.53 -10.80
N LYS A 757 -11.16 7.86 -11.40
CA LYS A 757 -11.04 6.48 -11.88
C LYS A 757 -10.27 6.47 -13.19
N ASP A 758 -9.60 5.35 -13.47
CA ASP A 758 -8.87 5.12 -14.73
C ASP A 758 -9.80 5.31 -15.95
N PRO A 759 -9.33 5.85 -17.09
CA PRO A 759 -10.15 6.02 -18.31
C PRO A 759 -10.85 4.74 -18.80
N TYR A 760 -10.33 3.55 -18.44
CA TYR A 760 -10.86 2.24 -18.81
C TYR A 760 -11.69 1.58 -17.70
N TYR A 761 -12.24 2.35 -16.77
CA TYR A 761 -12.98 1.80 -15.62
C TYR A 761 -14.34 1.19 -16.00
N ASP A 762 -14.64 -0.01 -15.51
CA ASP A 762 -15.93 -0.69 -15.75
C ASP A 762 -16.97 -0.36 -14.67
N TYR A 763 -17.65 0.77 -14.89
CA TYR A 763 -18.77 1.24 -14.08
C TYR A 763 -20.00 0.30 -14.13
N GLU A 764 -20.21 -0.45 -15.22
CA GLU A 764 -21.36 -1.36 -15.33
C GLU A 764 -21.20 -2.59 -14.46
N THR A 765 -20.01 -3.19 -14.47
CA THR A 765 -19.70 -4.35 -13.62
C THR A 765 -19.60 -3.95 -12.16
N GLU A 766 -19.04 -2.78 -11.84
CA GLU A 766 -19.09 -2.23 -10.48
C GLU A 766 -20.54 -2.11 -9.98
N ARG A 767 -21.43 -1.46 -10.75
CA ARG A 767 -22.85 -1.31 -10.36
C ARG A 767 -23.53 -2.66 -10.19
N ARG A 768 -23.32 -3.59 -11.12
CA ARG A 768 -23.90 -4.95 -11.11
C ARG A 768 -23.45 -5.79 -9.90
N ASP A 769 -22.22 -5.62 -9.43
CA ASP A 769 -21.73 -6.31 -8.23
C ASP A 769 -22.19 -5.62 -6.93
N GLN A 770 -22.31 -4.29 -6.91
CA GLN A 770 -22.93 -3.54 -5.79
C GLN A 770 -24.40 -3.91 -5.61
N GLU A 771 -25.21 -3.86 -6.68
CA GLU A 771 -26.64 -4.27 -6.69
C GLU A 771 -26.81 -5.69 -6.12
N GLN A 772 -25.95 -6.62 -6.56
CA GLN A 772 -25.92 -7.99 -6.07
C GLN A 772 -25.52 -8.11 -4.60
N GLU A 773 -24.54 -7.33 -4.10
CA GLU A 773 -24.16 -7.38 -2.69
C GLU A 773 -25.26 -6.77 -1.80
N GLU A 774 -25.91 -5.69 -2.24
CA GLU A 774 -27.10 -5.17 -1.58
C GLU A 774 -28.23 -6.20 -1.52
N GLU A 775 -28.53 -6.88 -2.63
CA GLU A 775 -29.59 -7.90 -2.66
C GLU A 775 -29.27 -9.06 -1.71
N LYS A 776 -27.99 -9.48 -1.63
CA LYS A 776 -27.50 -10.47 -0.66
C LYS A 776 -27.62 -9.97 0.79
N LYS A 777 -27.28 -8.70 1.08
CA LYS A 777 -27.48 -8.07 2.39
C LYS A 777 -28.97 -8.01 2.78
N LYS A 778 -29.83 -7.54 1.87
CA LYS A 778 -31.30 -7.49 2.03
C LYS A 778 -31.92 -8.88 2.25
N LYS A 779 -31.36 -9.93 1.63
CA LYS A 779 -31.73 -11.33 1.88
C LYS A 779 -31.25 -11.85 3.24
N GLN A 780 -30.12 -11.37 3.76
CA GLN A 780 -29.59 -11.74 5.08
C GLN A 780 -30.25 -10.99 6.25
N THR A 781 -30.65 -9.73 6.08
CA THR A 781 -31.31 -8.94 7.15
C THR A 781 -32.79 -9.26 7.33
N ARG A 782 -33.42 -10.03 6.43
CA ARG A 782 -34.72 -10.68 6.65
C ARG A 782 -34.62 -11.79 7.70
N GLN A 783 -34.52 -11.41 8.97
CA GLN A 783 -34.72 -12.33 10.09
C GLN A 783 -36.15 -12.91 10.03
N THR A 784 -36.27 -14.23 10.06
CA THR A 784 -37.53 -14.95 9.74
C THR A 784 -38.53 -15.00 10.89
N TYR A 785 -38.19 -14.43 12.05
CA TYR A 785 -39.02 -14.35 13.25
C TYR A 785 -38.59 -13.16 14.11
N ILE A 786 -39.48 -12.70 14.99
CA ILE A 786 -39.20 -11.64 15.97
C ILE A 786 -38.62 -12.29 17.24
N LYS A 787 -37.51 -11.77 17.77
CA LYS A 787 -36.97 -12.21 19.07
C LYS A 787 -37.88 -11.73 20.21
N ARG A 788 -38.21 -12.62 21.14
CA ARG A 788 -39.16 -12.42 22.25
C ARG A 788 -38.44 -12.35 23.59
N VAL A 789 -39.07 -11.70 24.57
CA VAL A 789 -38.56 -11.60 25.95
C VAL A 789 -39.45 -12.43 26.86
N ILE A 790 -39.42 -13.75 26.64
CA ILE A 790 -40.19 -14.75 27.40
C ILE A 790 -39.19 -15.52 28.27
N VAL A 791 -39.41 -15.52 29.58
CA VAL A 791 -38.56 -16.20 30.56
C VAL A 791 -39.20 -17.52 30.94
N HIS A 792 -38.86 -18.58 30.18
CA HIS A 792 -39.35 -19.95 30.43
C HIS A 792 -38.26 -20.97 30.07
N PRO A 793 -38.03 -22.04 30.86
CA PRO A 793 -36.92 -22.97 30.63
C PRO A 793 -36.92 -23.67 29.27
N ALA A 794 -38.10 -23.92 28.69
CA ALA A 794 -38.23 -24.56 27.37
C ALA A 794 -38.27 -23.54 26.22
N PHE A 795 -38.24 -22.23 26.49
CA PHE A 795 -38.37 -21.21 25.45
C PHE A 795 -37.02 -20.76 24.86
N HIS A 796 -36.88 -20.85 23.54
CA HIS A 796 -35.67 -20.46 22.82
C HIS A 796 -35.97 -19.55 21.62
N ASN A 797 -35.26 -18.42 21.56
CA ASN A 797 -35.23 -17.52 20.40
C ASN A 797 -34.38 -18.11 19.25
N ILE A 798 -34.90 -19.15 18.60
CA ILE A 798 -34.24 -19.88 17.51
C ILE A 798 -35.20 -20.17 16.35
N GLY A 799 -34.67 -20.22 15.13
CA GLY A 799 -35.43 -20.54 13.92
C GLY A 799 -35.67 -22.04 13.74
N TYR A 800 -36.54 -22.40 12.78
CA TYR A 800 -36.89 -23.80 12.46
C TYR A 800 -35.66 -24.72 12.31
N LYS A 801 -34.66 -24.33 11.49
CA LYS A 801 -33.44 -25.11 11.23
C LYS A 801 -32.46 -25.19 12.40
N GLU A 802 -32.63 -24.34 13.40
CA GLU A 802 -31.84 -24.34 14.63
C GLU A 802 -32.52 -25.23 15.68
N ALA A 803 -33.85 -25.17 15.77
CA ALA A 803 -34.67 -26.09 16.54
C ALA A 803 -34.52 -27.56 16.11
N GLU A 804 -34.49 -27.85 14.81
CA GLU A 804 -34.20 -29.21 14.31
C GLU A 804 -32.83 -29.74 14.78
N LYS A 805 -31.80 -28.88 14.83
CA LYS A 805 -30.45 -29.27 15.28
C LYS A 805 -30.40 -29.50 16.78
N LEU A 806 -31.10 -28.68 17.57
CA LEU A 806 -31.20 -28.85 19.02
C LEU A 806 -31.94 -30.15 19.35
N MET A 807 -33.06 -30.41 18.67
CA MET A 807 -33.85 -31.65 18.80
C MET A 807 -33.09 -32.94 18.46
N MET A 808 -32.02 -32.88 17.67
CA MET A 808 -31.16 -34.06 17.45
C MET A 808 -30.39 -34.49 18.70
N GLN A 809 -30.21 -33.60 19.68
CA GLN A 809 -29.45 -33.83 20.92
C GLN A 809 -30.35 -34.10 22.14
N MET A 810 -31.67 -33.93 21.99
CA MET A 810 -32.68 -34.09 23.05
C MET A 810 -33.27 -35.51 23.06
N ASP A 811 -33.88 -35.92 24.18
CA ASP A 811 -34.45 -37.25 24.36
C ASP A 811 -35.89 -37.41 23.82
N PRO A 812 -36.34 -38.62 23.43
CA PRO A 812 -37.70 -38.84 22.93
C PRO A 812 -38.78 -38.53 23.99
N GLY A 813 -39.63 -37.56 23.66
CA GLY A 813 -40.64 -36.97 24.53
C GLY A 813 -40.32 -35.56 25.02
N GLU A 814 -39.09 -35.08 24.87
CA GLU A 814 -38.73 -33.69 25.21
C GLU A 814 -39.27 -32.68 24.19
N ALA A 815 -39.45 -31.44 24.64
CA ALA A 815 -40.03 -30.35 23.86
C ALA A 815 -39.34 -29.00 24.10
N ILE A 816 -39.38 -28.15 23.07
CA ILE A 816 -38.97 -26.74 23.13
C ILE A 816 -40.04 -25.86 22.51
N ILE A 817 -40.11 -24.62 22.98
CA ILE A 817 -41.03 -23.61 22.51
C ILE A 817 -40.20 -22.50 21.84
N ARG A 818 -40.61 -22.04 20.66
CA ARG A 818 -39.90 -20.98 19.93
C ARG A 818 -40.86 -20.02 19.25
N PRO A 819 -40.41 -18.83 18.83
CA PRO A 819 -41.18 -17.97 17.94
C PRO A 819 -41.66 -18.72 16.69
N SER A 820 -42.90 -18.46 16.27
CA SER A 820 -43.41 -18.94 14.99
C SER A 820 -42.98 -18.01 13.85
N SER A 821 -42.79 -18.56 12.65
CA SER A 821 -42.60 -17.76 11.44
C SER A 821 -43.93 -17.26 10.85
N LYS A 822 -45.08 -17.57 11.49
CA LYS A 822 -46.41 -17.10 11.05
C LYS A 822 -46.71 -15.65 11.42
N GLY A 823 -46.07 -15.11 12.47
CA GLY A 823 -46.26 -13.73 12.92
C GLY A 823 -45.91 -13.54 14.40
N SER A 824 -46.20 -12.35 14.93
CA SER A 824 -46.12 -12.04 16.36
C SER A 824 -47.08 -12.85 17.22
N ASP A 825 -48.12 -13.44 16.63
CA ASP A 825 -49.29 -13.94 17.37
C ASP A 825 -49.34 -15.46 17.46
N HIS A 826 -48.19 -16.09 17.21
CA HIS A 826 -47.99 -17.52 17.21
C HIS A 826 -46.65 -17.92 17.84
N LEU A 827 -46.66 -18.97 18.64
CA LEU A 827 -45.48 -19.76 18.99
C LEU A 827 -45.50 -21.10 18.25
N THR A 828 -44.37 -21.80 18.22
CA THR A 828 -44.34 -23.21 17.82
C THR A 828 -43.72 -24.05 18.94
N VAL A 829 -44.50 -24.97 19.49
CA VAL A 829 -43.99 -26.05 20.33
C VAL A 829 -43.46 -27.14 19.39
N THR A 830 -42.18 -27.48 19.53
CA THR A 830 -41.55 -28.58 18.80
C THR A 830 -41.23 -29.66 19.81
N TRP A 831 -41.62 -30.91 19.55
CA TRP A 831 -41.30 -32.03 20.44
C TRP A 831 -40.81 -33.27 19.66
N LYS A 832 -39.92 -34.05 20.28
CA LYS A 832 -39.27 -35.21 19.67
C LYS A 832 -40.15 -36.46 19.85
N VAL A 833 -40.74 -36.95 18.76
CA VAL A 833 -41.59 -38.16 18.78
C VAL A 833 -40.72 -39.42 18.86
N THR A 834 -39.65 -39.44 18.06
CA THR A 834 -38.59 -40.46 18.05
C THR A 834 -37.39 -39.91 17.25
N ASP A 835 -36.29 -40.66 17.13
CA ASP A 835 -35.11 -40.20 16.40
C ASP A 835 -35.42 -39.86 14.94
N GLY A 836 -35.02 -38.65 14.53
CA GLY A 836 -35.28 -38.13 13.19
C GLY A 836 -36.75 -37.75 12.88
N ILE A 837 -37.65 -37.76 13.88
CA ILE A 837 -39.07 -37.39 13.76
C ILE A 837 -39.48 -36.44 14.89
N CYS A 838 -39.64 -35.15 14.56
CA CYS A 838 -40.16 -34.12 15.45
C CYS A 838 -41.55 -33.68 14.98
N GLN A 839 -42.46 -33.38 15.92
CA GLN A 839 -43.74 -32.76 15.61
C GLN A 839 -43.68 -31.27 15.97
N HIS A 840 -44.15 -30.42 15.05
CA HIS A 840 -44.25 -28.98 15.24
C HIS A 840 -45.72 -28.60 15.39
N ILE A 841 -46.09 -28.10 16.57
CA ILE A 841 -47.45 -27.72 16.96
C ILE A 841 -47.49 -26.20 17.04
N ASP A 842 -48.42 -25.60 16.30
CA ASP A 842 -48.63 -24.16 16.25
C ASP A 842 -49.56 -23.75 17.40
N VAL A 843 -49.12 -22.81 18.23
CA VAL A 843 -49.89 -22.27 19.36
C VAL A 843 -50.24 -20.83 19.00
N ARG A 844 -51.53 -20.50 18.96
CA ARG A 844 -52.01 -19.13 18.78
C ARG A 844 -52.05 -18.44 20.14
N GLU A 845 -51.61 -17.19 20.21
CA GLU A 845 -51.55 -16.39 21.44
C GLU A 845 -52.51 -15.20 21.33
N GLU A 846 -53.39 -14.99 22.31
CA GLU A 846 -54.28 -13.82 22.38
C GLU A 846 -54.05 -12.99 23.66
N GLY A 847 -54.69 -11.81 23.75
CA GLY A 847 -54.59 -10.94 24.93
C GLY A 847 -53.17 -10.42 25.21
N LYS A 848 -52.52 -9.77 24.24
CA LYS A 848 -51.14 -9.25 24.39
C LYS A 848 -51.06 -7.75 24.65
N GLU A 849 -50.17 -7.39 25.57
CA GLU A 849 -49.74 -6.00 25.79
C GLU A 849 -48.76 -5.50 24.71
N ASN A 850 -47.86 -6.38 24.23
CA ASN A 850 -46.87 -6.04 23.20
C ASN A 850 -46.38 -7.27 22.42
N ALA A 851 -45.72 -7.05 21.28
CA ALA A 851 -45.26 -8.10 20.36
C ALA A 851 -44.00 -8.89 20.82
N PHE A 852 -43.47 -8.60 22.01
CA PHE A 852 -42.29 -9.25 22.59
C PHE A 852 -42.64 -10.20 23.76
N SER A 853 -43.73 -9.93 24.48
CA SER A 853 -44.27 -10.74 25.59
C SER A 853 -44.98 -12.02 25.13
N LEU A 854 -45.41 -12.84 26.08
CA LEU A 854 -46.38 -13.93 25.91
C LEU A 854 -47.82 -13.35 25.88
N GLY A 855 -48.77 -14.05 25.26
CA GLY A 855 -50.21 -13.75 25.41
C GLY A 855 -50.82 -14.17 26.75
N GLN A 856 -51.99 -13.62 27.09
CA GLN A 856 -52.76 -13.98 28.29
C GLN A 856 -53.56 -15.29 28.13
N SER A 857 -53.85 -15.71 26.89
CA SER A 857 -54.45 -17.02 26.61
C SER A 857 -53.78 -17.69 25.41
N LEU A 858 -53.55 -19.00 25.53
CA LEU A 858 -52.82 -19.80 24.56
C LEU A 858 -53.73 -20.88 23.98
N TRP A 859 -53.75 -21.02 22.66
CA TRP A 859 -54.74 -21.84 21.95
C TRP A 859 -54.08 -22.91 21.08
N ILE A 860 -54.50 -24.16 21.28
CA ILE A 860 -54.13 -25.30 20.43
C ILE A 860 -55.41 -25.90 19.84
N GLY A 861 -55.67 -25.60 18.57
CA GLY A 861 -56.88 -26.05 17.87
C GLY A 861 -58.15 -25.37 18.40
N SER A 862 -58.80 -26.01 19.37
CA SER A 862 -60.00 -25.51 20.07
C SER A 862 -59.89 -25.62 21.59
N GLU A 863 -58.71 -25.94 22.12
CA GLU A 863 -58.42 -25.98 23.55
C GLU A 863 -57.62 -24.73 23.96
N GLU A 864 -58.01 -24.15 25.09
CA GLU A 864 -57.38 -22.99 25.74
C GLU A 864 -56.51 -23.46 26.92
N PHE A 865 -55.38 -22.79 27.09
CA PHE A 865 -54.36 -23.04 28.11
C PHE A 865 -53.91 -21.70 28.72
N GLU A 866 -53.66 -21.69 30.03
CA GLU A 866 -53.29 -20.49 30.79
C GLU A 866 -51.80 -20.13 30.62
N ASP A 867 -50.91 -21.12 30.58
CA ASP A 867 -49.47 -20.90 30.41
C ASP A 867 -48.73 -21.99 29.60
N LEU A 868 -47.41 -21.83 29.48
CA LEU A 868 -46.54 -22.73 28.72
C LEU A 868 -46.30 -24.07 29.41
N ASP A 869 -46.32 -24.12 30.74
CA ASP A 869 -46.14 -25.37 31.50
C ASP A 869 -47.42 -26.21 31.51
N GLU A 870 -48.60 -25.58 31.46
CA GLU A 870 -49.85 -26.30 31.23
C GLU A 870 -49.84 -26.99 29.86
N ILE A 871 -49.41 -26.32 28.79
CA ILE A 871 -49.26 -26.95 27.46
C ILE A 871 -48.31 -28.15 27.52
N LEU A 872 -47.19 -28.03 28.21
CA LEU A 872 -46.23 -29.12 28.37
C LEU A 872 -46.79 -30.28 29.21
N ALA A 873 -47.51 -30.00 30.29
CA ALA A 873 -48.03 -31.01 31.22
C ALA A 873 -49.33 -31.68 30.75
N ARG A 874 -50.25 -30.93 30.16
CA ARG A 874 -51.59 -31.36 29.76
C ARG A 874 -51.67 -31.86 28.32
N TYR A 875 -50.87 -31.29 27.40
CA TYR A 875 -50.92 -31.65 25.98
C TYR A 875 -49.73 -32.51 25.53
N ILE A 876 -48.49 -32.04 25.76
CA ILE A 876 -47.28 -32.72 25.26
C ILE A 876 -46.95 -33.98 26.07
N THR A 877 -46.91 -33.90 27.40
CA THR A 877 -46.51 -35.03 28.26
C THR A 877 -47.38 -36.28 28.05
N PRO A 878 -48.73 -36.19 27.97
CA PRO A 878 -49.57 -37.34 27.65
C PRO A 878 -49.33 -37.87 26.23
N MET A 879 -49.19 -36.98 25.23
CA MET A 879 -48.85 -37.42 23.86
C MET A 879 -47.49 -38.14 23.78
N ALA A 880 -46.49 -37.69 24.54
CA ALA A 880 -45.19 -38.35 24.65
C ALA A 880 -45.29 -39.73 25.33
N ALA A 881 -46.13 -39.87 26.35
CA ALA A 881 -46.43 -41.17 26.97
C ALA A 881 -47.12 -42.13 26.00
N GLN A 882 -48.16 -41.69 25.29
CA GLN A 882 -48.84 -42.51 24.27
C GLN A 882 -47.88 -42.87 23.11
N ALA A 883 -47.03 -41.95 22.66
CA ALA A 883 -46.00 -42.26 21.67
C ALA A 883 -45.00 -43.32 22.16
N ARG A 884 -44.54 -43.21 23.42
CA ARG A 884 -43.64 -44.18 24.06
C ARG A 884 -44.29 -45.57 24.15
N ASP A 885 -45.58 -45.67 24.47
CA ASP A 885 -46.33 -46.93 24.48
C ASP A 885 -46.46 -47.56 23.08
N ALA A 886 -46.55 -46.75 22.03
CA ALA A 886 -46.56 -47.23 20.64
C ALA A 886 -45.18 -47.69 20.15
N LEU A 887 -44.10 -47.02 20.57
CA LEU A 887 -42.71 -47.44 20.29
C LEU A 887 -42.35 -48.73 21.04
N ASN A 888 -42.78 -48.88 22.30
CA ASN A 888 -42.49 -50.04 23.15
C ASN A 888 -43.38 -51.27 22.88
N HIS A 889 -44.43 -51.14 22.06
CA HIS A 889 -45.33 -52.26 21.76
C HIS A 889 -44.63 -53.36 20.95
N LYS A 890 -44.82 -54.64 21.32
CA LYS A 890 -44.11 -55.82 20.75
C LYS A 890 -44.15 -56.02 19.23
N TYR A 891 -45.11 -55.40 18.53
CA TYR A 891 -45.19 -55.39 17.05
C TYR A 891 -44.76 -54.05 16.42
N TYR A 892 -44.12 -53.18 17.19
CA TYR A 892 -43.40 -52.04 16.65
C TYR A 892 -42.18 -52.51 15.84
N ARG A 893 -41.91 -51.86 14.71
CA ARG A 893 -40.66 -51.97 13.95
C ARG A 893 -40.30 -50.59 13.43
N ASP A 894 -39.06 -50.16 13.63
CA ASP A 894 -38.57 -49.04 12.83
C ASP A 894 -38.45 -49.47 11.36
N THR A 895 -38.81 -48.54 10.48
CA THR A 895 -38.85 -48.68 9.03
C THR A 895 -38.43 -47.36 8.36
N GLU A 896 -37.44 -46.69 8.97
CA GLU A 896 -36.88 -45.39 8.55
C GLU A 896 -37.96 -44.30 8.46
N GLY A 897 -38.80 -44.22 9.49
CA GLY A 897 -39.91 -43.26 9.55
C GLY A 897 -41.17 -43.69 8.78
N GLY A 898 -41.41 -44.99 8.67
CA GLY A 898 -42.70 -45.53 8.20
C GLY A 898 -42.81 -45.73 6.70
N LYS A 899 -41.68 -45.88 5.98
CA LYS A 899 -41.67 -46.12 4.54
C LYS A 899 -42.45 -47.39 4.19
N HIS A 900 -43.52 -47.25 3.41
CA HIS A 900 -44.44 -48.36 3.09
C HIS A 900 -43.70 -49.60 2.58
N GLU A 901 -42.76 -49.42 1.63
CA GLU A 901 -41.96 -50.50 1.01
C GLU A 901 -41.31 -51.45 2.05
N LYS A 902 -40.63 -50.88 3.05
CA LYS A 902 -39.96 -51.66 4.11
C LYS A 902 -40.95 -52.34 5.05
N VAL A 903 -42.13 -51.75 5.26
CA VAL A 903 -43.19 -52.37 6.05
C VAL A 903 -43.87 -53.50 5.27
N GLU A 904 -44.05 -53.36 3.96
CA GLU A 904 -44.58 -54.42 3.08
C GLU A 904 -43.62 -55.61 3.02
N GLU A 905 -42.31 -55.39 2.87
CA GLU A 905 -41.27 -56.43 2.87
C GLU A 905 -41.33 -57.29 4.15
N ILE A 906 -41.29 -56.67 5.32
CA ILE A 906 -41.39 -57.33 6.63
C ILE A 906 -42.69 -58.15 6.74
N LEU A 907 -43.82 -57.60 6.31
CA LEU A 907 -45.12 -58.27 6.38
C LEU A 907 -45.21 -59.47 5.44
N VAL A 908 -44.62 -59.39 4.24
CA VAL A 908 -44.55 -60.50 3.27
C VAL A 908 -43.61 -61.60 3.78
N GLU A 909 -42.47 -61.26 4.38
CA GLU A 909 -41.54 -62.24 4.95
C GLU A 909 -42.16 -63.01 6.14
N GLU A 910 -42.78 -62.31 7.09
CA GLU A 910 -43.48 -62.94 8.21
C GLU A 910 -44.67 -63.80 7.73
N LYS A 911 -45.39 -63.34 6.70
CA LYS A 911 -46.47 -64.12 6.06
C LYS A 911 -45.96 -65.38 5.34
N ARG A 912 -44.72 -65.39 4.85
CA ARG A 912 -44.04 -66.58 4.32
C ARG A 912 -43.68 -67.56 5.44
N LYS A 913 -43.25 -67.08 6.61
CA LYS A 913 -42.94 -67.92 7.79
C LYS A 913 -44.19 -68.55 8.42
N ASN A 914 -45.32 -67.85 8.44
CA ASN A 914 -46.59 -68.41 8.90
C ASN A 914 -47.78 -67.88 8.06
N SER A 915 -48.26 -68.72 7.15
CA SER A 915 -49.32 -68.38 6.19
C SER A 915 -50.73 -68.37 6.78
N SER A 916 -50.98 -69.06 7.90
CA SER A 916 -52.30 -69.11 8.54
C SER A 916 -52.59 -67.86 9.39
N LYS A 917 -51.55 -67.25 9.96
CA LYS A 917 -51.65 -66.02 10.76
C LYS A 917 -51.77 -64.77 9.88
N ILE A 918 -52.47 -63.75 10.39
CA ILE A 918 -52.43 -62.38 9.83
C ILE A 918 -51.35 -61.60 10.58
N HIS A 919 -50.37 -61.11 9.85
CA HIS A 919 -49.31 -60.27 10.39
C HIS A 919 -49.68 -58.80 10.32
N TYR A 920 -49.28 -58.06 11.36
CA TYR A 920 -49.41 -56.62 11.46
C TYR A 920 -48.18 -56.03 12.16
N VAL A 921 -47.81 -54.83 11.77
CA VAL A 921 -46.65 -54.07 12.24
C VAL A 921 -47.10 -52.64 12.53
N ILE A 922 -46.46 -51.98 13.50
CA ILE A 922 -46.63 -50.57 13.82
C ILE A 922 -45.28 -49.88 13.58
N SER A 923 -45.28 -48.71 12.96
CA SER A 923 -44.09 -47.87 12.83
C SER A 923 -44.43 -46.39 13.01
N ALA A 924 -43.47 -45.56 13.41
CA ALA A 924 -43.67 -44.11 13.52
C ALA A 924 -43.62 -43.47 12.11
N SER A 925 -44.56 -42.59 11.78
CA SER A 925 -44.57 -41.89 10.48
C SER A 925 -43.75 -40.60 10.54
N LYS A 926 -42.81 -40.43 9.62
CA LYS A 926 -42.05 -39.19 9.45
C LYS A 926 -42.82 -38.13 8.65
N ASP A 927 -43.64 -38.55 7.70
CA ASP A 927 -44.49 -37.65 6.91
C ASP A 927 -45.66 -37.08 7.74
N PHE A 928 -46.09 -37.82 8.77
CA PHE A 928 -47.11 -37.38 9.73
C PHE A 928 -46.65 -37.59 11.19
N PRO A 929 -45.75 -36.74 11.71
CA PRO A 929 -45.31 -36.80 13.11
C PRO A 929 -46.50 -36.78 14.09
N GLY A 930 -46.45 -37.63 15.12
CA GLY A 930 -47.57 -37.88 16.03
C GLY A 930 -48.56 -38.96 15.54
N LYS A 931 -48.38 -39.52 14.33
CA LYS A 931 -49.13 -40.68 13.85
C LYS A 931 -48.25 -41.92 13.68
N PHE A 932 -48.84 -43.06 14.02
CA PHE A 932 -48.26 -44.38 13.86
C PHE A 932 -48.96 -45.13 12.74
N LEU A 933 -48.17 -45.75 11.87
CA LEU A 933 -48.62 -46.50 10.71
C LEU A 933 -48.90 -47.96 11.12
N LEU A 934 -50.19 -48.30 11.28
CA LEU A 934 -50.65 -49.67 11.49
C LEU A 934 -50.80 -50.37 10.13
N SER A 935 -49.84 -51.24 9.81
CA SER A 935 -49.78 -51.95 8.53
C SER A 935 -50.05 -53.43 8.71
N TYR A 936 -50.84 -54.06 7.84
CA TYR A 936 -51.26 -55.45 8.02
C TYR A 936 -51.55 -56.19 6.70
N LEU A 937 -51.37 -57.51 6.70
CA LEU A 937 -51.50 -58.37 5.50
C LEU A 937 -52.56 -59.48 5.69
N PRO A 938 -53.84 -59.24 5.33
CA PRO A 938 -54.92 -60.23 5.51
C PRO A 938 -54.83 -61.45 4.59
N ARG A 939 -54.51 -61.23 3.31
CA ARG A 939 -54.44 -62.28 2.27
C ARG A 939 -53.24 -62.07 1.35
N THR A 940 -53.37 -61.15 0.38
CA THR A 940 -52.40 -60.94 -0.71
C THR A 940 -51.92 -59.49 -0.87
N LYS A 941 -52.70 -58.50 -0.45
CA LYS A 941 -52.34 -57.08 -0.47
C LYS A 941 -52.20 -56.54 0.96
N VAL A 942 -51.14 -55.78 1.22
CA VAL A 942 -50.95 -55.05 2.48
C VAL A 942 -51.92 -53.87 2.55
N ARG A 943 -52.38 -53.56 3.75
CA ARG A 943 -53.17 -52.37 4.06
C ARG A 943 -52.41 -51.54 5.08
N HIS A 944 -52.40 -50.23 4.87
CA HIS A 944 -51.83 -49.25 5.79
C HIS A 944 -52.95 -48.36 6.32
N GLU A 945 -53.03 -48.19 7.63
CA GLU A 945 -53.98 -47.30 8.30
C GLU A 945 -53.24 -46.51 9.40
N TYR A 946 -53.72 -45.32 9.74
CA TYR A 946 -53.07 -44.46 10.74
C TYR A 946 -53.77 -44.54 12.10
N VAL A 947 -52.98 -44.71 13.15
CA VAL A 947 -53.35 -44.50 14.55
C VAL A 947 -52.73 -43.18 14.98
N THR A 948 -53.53 -42.20 15.42
CA THR A 948 -53.01 -40.89 15.86
C THR A 948 -52.86 -40.90 17.38
N ALA A 949 -51.69 -40.52 17.90
CA ALA A 949 -51.53 -40.25 19.33
C ALA A 949 -52.11 -38.87 19.65
N THR A 950 -52.84 -38.78 20.76
CA THR A 950 -53.56 -37.60 21.24
C THR A 950 -53.45 -37.54 22.77
N PRO A 951 -53.66 -36.39 23.43
CA PRO A 951 -53.55 -36.31 24.90
C PRO A 951 -54.46 -37.31 25.62
N GLU A 952 -55.67 -37.50 25.09
CA GLU A 952 -56.71 -38.41 25.59
C GLU A 952 -56.48 -39.91 25.27
N GLY A 953 -55.41 -40.28 24.54
CA GLY A 953 -55.17 -41.66 24.10
C GLY A 953 -54.89 -41.80 22.61
N PHE A 954 -55.41 -42.86 21.99
CA PHE A 954 -55.21 -43.17 20.57
C PHE A 954 -56.50 -43.03 19.75
N ARG A 955 -56.46 -42.21 18.70
CA ARG A 955 -57.54 -42.10 17.72
C ARG A 955 -57.31 -43.06 16.55
N TYR A 956 -58.22 -44.00 16.32
CA TYR A 956 -58.18 -44.95 15.22
C TYR A 956 -59.57 -45.16 14.60
N ARG A 957 -59.67 -45.11 13.26
CA ARG A 957 -60.94 -45.16 12.49
C ARG A 957 -62.04 -44.21 13.02
N GLY A 958 -61.65 -43.05 13.54
CA GLY A 958 -62.57 -42.03 14.08
C GLY A 958 -63.06 -42.28 15.51
N GLN A 959 -62.72 -43.43 16.12
CA GLN A 959 -62.98 -43.71 17.54
C GLN A 959 -61.74 -43.40 18.39
N MET A 960 -61.97 -43.08 19.66
CA MET A 960 -60.96 -42.87 20.69
C MET A 960 -60.79 -44.15 21.52
N PHE A 961 -59.56 -44.42 21.96
CA PHE A 961 -59.21 -45.56 22.80
C PHE A 961 -58.13 -45.14 23.81
N ASP A 962 -58.37 -45.37 25.10
CA ASP A 962 -57.49 -44.95 26.21
C ASP A 962 -56.08 -45.56 26.10
N THR A 963 -55.96 -46.74 25.47
CA THR A 963 -54.69 -47.46 25.29
C THR A 963 -54.55 -48.09 23.91
N LEU A 964 -53.32 -48.25 23.45
CA LEU A 964 -53.03 -48.90 22.17
C LEU A 964 -53.56 -50.34 22.10
N ASN A 965 -53.59 -51.04 23.23
CA ASN A 965 -54.11 -52.41 23.30
C ASN A 965 -55.63 -52.48 23.04
N GLN A 966 -56.41 -51.48 23.46
CA GLN A 966 -57.82 -51.37 23.09
C GLN A 966 -57.97 -51.08 21.59
N ALA A 967 -57.25 -50.09 21.04
CA ALA A 967 -57.29 -49.75 19.61
C ALA A 967 -56.91 -50.96 18.72
N LEU A 968 -55.86 -51.70 19.11
CA LEU A 968 -55.45 -52.94 18.44
C LEU A 968 -56.43 -54.10 18.67
N GLY A 969 -57.15 -54.11 19.80
CA GLY A 969 -58.25 -55.03 20.07
C GLY A 969 -59.45 -54.78 19.16
N TYR A 970 -59.79 -53.51 18.93
CA TYR A 970 -60.80 -53.08 17.96
C TYR A 970 -60.39 -53.44 16.53
N PHE A 971 -59.16 -53.12 16.11
CA PHE A 971 -58.58 -53.54 14.84
C PHE A 971 -58.70 -55.06 14.62
N LYS A 972 -58.33 -55.90 15.59
CA LYS A 972 -58.40 -57.37 15.46
C LYS A 972 -59.81 -57.90 15.19
N LYS A 973 -60.86 -57.19 15.60
CA LYS A 973 -62.26 -57.51 15.28
C LYS A 973 -62.66 -56.97 13.90
N HIS A 974 -62.33 -55.72 13.61
CA HIS A 974 -62.89 -54.96 12.48
C HIS A 974 -61.97 -54.81 11.24
N TYR A 975 -60.76 -55.41 11.21
CA TYR A 975 -59.79 -55.30 10.10
C TYR A 975 -60.31 -55.71 8.70
N ARG A 976 -61.41 -56.48 8.64
CA ARG A 976 -62.06 -56.88 7.38
C ARG A 976 -62.87 -55.75 6.78
N GLU A 977 -63.52 -54.95 7.63
CA GLU A 977 -64.35 -53.83 7.24
C GLU A 977 -63.52 -52.74 6.55
N PRO A 978 -64.09 -52.01 5.58
CA PRO A 978 -63.48 -50.79 5.08
C PRO A 978 -63.32 -49.79 6.24
N PRO A 979 -62.31 -48.91 6.22
CA PRO A 979 -62.27 -47.76 7.11
C PRO A 979 -63.56 -46.93 6.92
N PRO A 980 -64.16 -46.37 7.98
CA PRO A 980 -65.34 -45.54 7.85
C PRO A 980 -65.02 -44.31 6.99
N THR A 981 -65.84 -44.04 5.98
CA THR A 981 -65.74 -42.84 5.15
C THR A 981 -66.00 -41.61 6.01
N VAL A 982 -64.93 -40.89 6.37
CA VAL A 982 -65.01 -39.66 7.17
C VAL A 982 -65.74 -38.60 6.35
N GLN A 983 -67.01 -38.37 6.68
CA GLN A 983 -67.77 -37.23 6.19
C GLN A 983 -67.31 -35.98 6.94
N THR A 984 -66.28 -35.31 6.43
CA THR A 984 -65.89 -33.98 6.95
C THR A 984 -66.98 -32.98 6.57
N ALA A 985 -67.65 -32.39 7.56
CA ALA A 985 -68.77 -31.48 7.33
C ALA A 985 -68.33 -30.19 6.61
N ALA A 986 -69.19 -29.67 5.73
CA ALA A 986 -68.91 -28.44 5.00
C ALA A 986 -69.36 -27.20 5.79
N ARG A 987 -68.41 -26.31 6.14
CA ARG A 987 -68.69 -24.90 6.43
C ARG A 987 -67.49 -24.00 6.14
N THR A 988 -67.68 -23.09 5.18
CA THR A 988 -67.19 -21.70 5.13
C THR A 988 -65.80 -21.34 5.69
N GLY A 989 -64.91 -20.84 4.82
CA GLY A 989 -63.97 -19.77 5.19
C GLY A 989 -62.49 -20.01 4.87
N LEU A 990 -61.87 -19.00 4.23
CA LEU A 990 -60.43 -18.75 4.05
C LEU A 990 -59.52 -19.91 3.59
N LEU A 991 -59.04 -19.79 2.35
CA LEU A 991 -57.86 -20.50 1.86
C LEU A 991 -56.58 -19.80 2.34
N THR A 992 -55.72 -20.50 3.08
CA THR A 992 -54.32 -20.12 3.30
C THR A 992 -53.39 -21.23 2.83
N ASN A 993 -53.05 -21.21 1.54
CA ASN A 993 -52.09 -22.14 0.93
C ASN A 993 -50.73 -22.08 1.64
N HIS A 994 -50.24 -23.21 2.18
CA HIS A 994 -48.84 -23.44 2.50
C HIS A 994 -48.48 -24.94 2.43
N ASN A 995 -48.19 -25.45 1.23
CA ASN A 995 -47.01 -26.29 0.94
C ASN A 995 -47.04 -26.92 -0.46
N THR A 996 -45.97 -26.71 -1.23
CA THR A 996 -45.41 -27.73 -2.13
C THR A 996 -43.91 -27.44 -2.35
N PRO A 997 -43.01 -28.41 -2.13
CA PRO A 997 -41.60 -28.27 -2.47
C PRO A 997 -41.31 -28.62 -3.94
N TYR A 998 -40.09 -28.35 -4.35
CA TYR A 998 -39.48 -28.68 -5.64
C TYR A 998 -39.12 -30.19 -5.70
N ILE A 999 -39.17 -30.82 -6.89
CA ILE A 999 -38.01 -31.45 -7.59
C ILE A 999 -38.41 -32.31 -8.82
N GLN A 1000 -37.63 -32.15 -9.90
CA GLN A 1000 -37.39 -33.03 -11.09
C GLN A 1000 -38.52 -33.50 -12.04
N GLY A 1001 -38.22 -33.32 -13.33
CA GLY A 1001 -38.71 -34.08 -14.49
C GLY A 1001 -37.79 -33.81 -15.70
N PRO A 1002 -37.37 -34.81 -16.50
CA PRO A 1002 -36.36 -34.61 -17.55
C PRO A 1002 -36.93 -34.39 -18.97
N SER A 1003 -36.08 -33.77 -19.82
CA SER A 1003 -36.01 -33.92 -21.28
C SER A 1003 -37.28 -33.79 -22.16
N THR A 1004 -37.40 -32.68 -22.90
CA THR A 1004 -37.41 -32.66 -24.39
C THR A 1004 -37.26 -31.23 -24.94
N ALA A 1005 -37.11 -31.06 -26.25
CA ALA A 1005 -36.65 -29.82 -26.90
C ALA A 1005 -37.75 -28.73 -27.09
N PRO A 1006 -37.37 -27.44 -27.13
CA PRO A 1006 -38.32 -26.33 -27.28
C PRO A 1006 -38.60 -25.94 -28.75
N HIS A 1007 -39.87 -25.67 -29.04
CA HIS A 1007 -40.30 -24.80 -30.16
C HIS A 1007 -41.24 -23.71 -29.61
N THR A 1008 -41.13 -22.49 -30.12
CA THR A 1008 -41.97 -21.33 -29.74
C THR A 1008 -43.37 -21.43 -30.36
N PRO A 1009 -44.40 -20.89 -29.66
CA PRO A 1009 -45.01 -19.67 -30.18
C PRO A 1009 -45.58 -18.68 -29.12
N SER A 1010 -45.68 -17.42 -29.56
CA SER A 1010 -46.72 -16.40 -29.30
C SER A 1010 -47.51 -16.36 -27.96
N ILE A 1011 -47.52 -15.17 -27.33
CA ILE A 1011 -48.50 -14.78 -26.30
C ILE A 1011 -49.35 -13.63 -26.85
N GLY A 1012 -50.69 -13.77 -26.77
CA GLY A 1012 -51.63 -12.65 -26.91
C GLY A 1012 -52.15 -12.21 -25.55
N LEU A 1013 -52.28 -10.89 -25.32
CA LEU A 1013 -52.89 -10.32 -24.11
C LEU A 1013 -54.34 -9.88 -24.37
N SER A 1014 -55.19 -10.03 -23.35
CA SER A 1014 -56.60 -9.62 -23.37
C SER A 1014 -56.80 -8.12 -23.12
N ALA A 1015 -57.75 -7.50 -23.83
CA ALA A 1015 -57.83 -6.04 -23.99
C ALA A 1015 -58.38 -5.23 -22.79
N ASP A 1016 -59.00 -5.86 -21.80
CA ASP A 1016 -59.76 -5.12 -20.78
C ASP A 1016 -58.89 -4.50 -19.66
N ALA A 1017 -57.67 -4.99 -19.45
CA ALA A 1017 -56.73 -4.40 -18.48
C ALA A 1017 -56.26 -2.98 -18.87
N ILE A 1018 -56.33 -2.63 -20.17
CA ILE A 1018 -55.85 -1.34 -20.69
C ILE A 1018 -56.91 -0.24 -20.54
N ARG A 1019 -58.20 -0.59 -20.43
CA ARG A 1019 -59.31 0.37 -20.43
C ARG A 1019 -59.49 1.15 -19.11
N GLN A 1020 -59.03 0.62 -17.97
CA GLN A 1020 -59.25 1.26 -16.66
C GLN A 1020 -58.22 2.33 -16.27
N VAL A 1021 -57.08 2.42 -16.96
CA VAL A 1021 -56.05 3.45 -16.69
C VAL A 1021 -56.31 4.76 -17.48
N ALA A 1022 -57.12 4.69 -18.53
CA ALA A 1022 -57.31 5.77 -19.51
C ALA A 1022 -58.27 6.91 -19.06
N GLN A 1023 -58.73 6.94 -17.81
CA GLN A 1023 -59.76 7.91 -17.35
C GLN A 1023 -59.23 9.09 -16.50
N ASN A 1024 -57.93 9.13 -16.14
CA ASN A 1024 -57.36 10.13 -15.22
C ASN A 1024 -56.15 10.91 -15.80
N LEU A 1025 -56.15 11.23 -17.10
CA LEU A 1025 -55.08 12.01 -17.74
C LEU A 1025 -55.62 13.24 -18.51
N PRO A 1026 -55.06 14.46 -18.32
CA PRO A 1026 -55.49 15.67 -19.02
C PRO A 1026 -55.23 15.68 -20.54
N THR A 1027 -56.10 16.36 -21.27
CA THR A 1027 -56.33 16.23 -22.72
C THR A 1027 -55.25 16.80 -23.67
N GLN A 1028 -54.07 17.18 -23.18
CA GLN A 1028 -53.05 17.89 -23.97
C GLN A 1028 -51.91 17.00 -24.51
N LEU A 1029 -51.91 15.70 -24.22
CA LEU A 1029 -50.84 14.76 -24.63
C LEU A 1029 -51.22 13.79 -25.76
N LEU A 1030 -52.46 13.86 -26.28
CA LEU A 1030 -52.99 12.83 -27.18
C LEU A 1030 -52.64 13.02 -28.67
N ASN A 1031 -52.27 14.23 -29.09
CA ASN A 1031 -52.16 14.59 -30.52
C ASN A 1031 -50.76 14.39 -31.15
N THR A 1032 -49.74 14.05 -30.38
CA THR A 1032 -48.32 14.09 -30.84
C THR A 1032 -47.71 12.71 -31.15
N LEU A 1033 -48.52 11.63 -31.17
CA LEU A 1033 -48.02 10.24 -31.28
C LEU A 1033 -48.67 9.40 -32.41
N SER A 1034 -49.48 10.00 -33.28
CA SER A 1034 -50.34 9.28 -34.25
C SER A 1034 -49.79 9.14 -35.68
N GLN A 1035 -48.50 9.43 -35.95
CA GLN A 1035 -47.99 9.54 -37.34
C GLN A 1035 -46.71 8.74 -37.71
N VAL A 1036 -46.26 7.74 -36.94
CA VAL A 1036 -45.08 6.93 -37.34
C VAL A 1036 -45.25 5.42 -37.11
N SER A 1037 -46.09 4.73 -37.89
CA SER A 1037 -46.04 3.25 -38.00
C SER A 1037 -46.75 2.62 -39.22
N SER A 1038 -46.31 2.89 -40.47
CA SER A 1038 -46.72 2.04 -41.62
C SER A 1038 -45.82 2.08 -42.87
N GLY A 1039 -44.94 1.09 -43.01
CA GLY A 1039 -44.89 0.22 -44.20
C GLY A 1039 -44.37 0.72 -45.57
N GLN A 1040 -43.17 0.25 -45.91
CA GLN A 1040 -42.74 -0.26 -47.23
C GLN A 1040 -42.37 0.72 -48.38
N THR A 1041 -41.67 0.14 -49.37
CA THR A 1041 -40.90 0.71 -50.50
C THR A 1041 -41.66 0.48 -51.84
N PRO A 1042 -41.17 0.77 -53.08
CA PRO A 1042 -39.80 1.16 -53.53
C PRO A 1042 -39.67 2.18 -54.70
N ARG A 1043 -38.40 2.42 -55.12
CA ARG A 1043 -37.84 2.81 -56.46
C ARG A 1043 -36.94 4.07 -56.48
N THR A 1044 -35.96 4.04 -57.39
CA THR A 1044 -35.07 5.14 -57.82
C THR A 1044 -35.56 5.72 -59.17
N PRO A 1045 -35.17 6.96 -59.56
CA PRO A 1045 -34.01 7.12 -60.47
C PRO A 1045 -33.20 8.44 -60.41
N TYR A 1046 -31.91 8.33 -60.75
CA TYR A 1046 -31.02 9.27 -61.50
C TYR A 1046 -30.72 10.75 -61.08
N ALA A 1047 -29.41 11.01 -60.93
CA ALA A 1047 -28.62 12.18 -61.42
C ALA A 1047 -28.79 13.57 -60.74
N HIS A 1048 -27.86 14.54 -60.83
CA HIS A 1048 -26.63 14.69 -61.64
C HIS A 1048 -25.39 15.14 -60.82
N THR A 1049 -24.19 14.94 -61.39
CA THR A 1049 -22.91 15.54 -60.95
C THR A 1049 -22.70 16.96 -61.52
N PRO A 1050 -21.61 17.66 -61.12
CA PRO A 1050 -20.59 17.89 -62.16
C PRO A 1050 -19.10 17.85 -61.71
N PHE A 1051 -18.32 17.15 -62.53
CA PHE A 1051 -16.94 17.42 -62.98
C PHE A 1051 -15.70 17.46 -62.06
N THR A 1052 -14.61 17.04 -62.69
CA THR A 1052 -13.21 16.93 -62.26
C THR A 1052 -12.37 18.06 -62.86
N HIS A 1053 -11.06 18.17 -62.54
CA HIS A 1053 -10.02 18.19 -63.59
C HIS A 1053 -8.56 18.05 -63.10
N TYR A 1054 -7.78 17.38 -63.96
CA TYR A 1054 -6.31 17.38 -64.21
C TYR A 1054 -5.24 17.08 -63.13
N SER A 1055 -4.45 16.09 -63.53
CA SER A 1055 -3.13 15.60 -63.08
C SER A 1055 -1.95 16.58 -63.20
N GLN A 1056 -0.81 16.25 -62.56
CA GLN A 1056 0.43 15.88 -63.29
C GLN A 1056 1.50 15.20 -62.41
N THR A 1057 2.44 14.52 -63.05
CA THR A 1057 3.65 13.87 -62.46
C THR A 1057 4.93 14.51 -63.01
N PRO A 1058 6.02 14.51 -62.23
CA PRO A 1058 7.30 13.96 -62.73
C PRO A 1058 7.85 12.88 -61.77
N TYR A 1059 8.47 11.76 -62.19
CA TYR A 1059 9.60 11.51 -63.11
C TYR A 1059 10.98 11.59 -62.40
N THR A 1060 11.71 10.47 -62.41
CA THR A 1060 13.04 10.28 -61.79
C THR A 1060 14.17 10.41 -62.82
N PRO A 1061 15.44 10.51 -62.39
CA PRO A 1061 16.42 9.54 -62.92
C PRO A 1061 17.50 9.05 -61.93
N SER A 1062 18.16 7.96 -62.35
CA SER A 1062 19.42 7.36 -61.86
C SER A 1062 20.62 8.32 -61.87
N GLY A 1063 21.75 8.08 -61.17
CA GLY A 1063 22.22 6.90 -60.40
C GLY A 1063 23.53 6.30 -60.97
N GLN A 1064 24.38 5.61 -60.16
CA GLN A 1064 25.51 4.80 -60.65
C GLN A 1064 26.09 3.81 -59.59
N THR A 1065 26.76 2.75 -60.07
CA THR A 1065 27.48 1.70 -59.30
C THR A 1065 28.76 1.29 -60.05
N PRO A 1066 29.80 0.77 -59.37
CA PRO A 1066 30.11 -0.67 -59.43
C PRO A 1066 30.48 -1.26 -58.03
N PHE A 1067 30.32 -2.55 -57.69
CA PHE A 1067 30.98 -3.78 -58.19
C PHE A 1067 32.54 -3.72 -58.08
N MET A 1068 33.28 -4.74 -57.59
CA MET A 1068 33.01 -6.18 -57.39
C MET A 1068 33.79 -6.83 -56.21
N THR A 1069 33.49 -8.10 -55.90
CA THR A 1069 34.11 -9.04 -54.92
C THR A 1069 35.30 -9.84 -55.58
N PRO A 1070 35.84 -11.01 -55.13
CA PRO A 1070 35.65 -11.88 -53.92
C PRO A 1070 36.98 -12.36 -53.23
N TYR A 1071 36.98 -13.07 -52.10
CA TYR A 1071 37.00 -14.56 -51.87
C TYR A 1071 37.26 -14.80 -50.34
N GLY A 1072 37.21 -15.99 -49.71
CA GLY A 1072 36.86 -17.36 -50.12
C GLY A 1072 37.16 -18.39 -48.98
N THR A 1073 36.16 -19.20 -48.61
CA THR A 1073 36.12 -20.22 -47.51
C THR A 1073 37.10 -21.41 -47.71
N PRO A 1074 37.47 -22.28 -46.70
CA PRO A 1074 36.56 -23.37 -46.25
C PRO A 1074 36.77 -24.15 -44.89
N ARG A 1075 35.66 -24.80 -44.44
CA ARG A 1075 35.50 -26.15 -43.80
C ARG A 1075 35.81 -26.45 -42.30
N HIS A 1076 34.91 -27.26 -41.71
CA HIS A 1076 35.07 -28.13 -40.50
C HIS A 1076 35.57 -29.54 -40.89
N PRO A 1077 36.27 -30.30 -40.01
CA PRO A 1077 35.69 -31.14 -38.92
C PRO A 1077 36.53 -31.15 -37.60
N GLY A 1078 36.22 -31.90 -36.51
CA GLY A 1078 34.99 -32.63 -36.13
C GLY A 1078 35.20 -33.89 -35.25
N SER A 1079 34.29 -34.13 -34.29
CA SER A 1079 34.08 -35.35 -33.44
C SER A 1079 35.00 -35.65 -32.22
N ASN A 1080 34.35 -36.25 -31.20
CA ASN A 1080 34.80 -37.17 -30.13
C ASN A 1080 35.89 -36.82 -29.06
N THR A 1081 35.53 -37.14 -27.81
CA THR A 1081 36.37 -37.43 -26.61
C THR A 1081 37.36 -38.61 -26.83
N PRO A 1082 38.51 -38.76 -26.11
CA PRO A 1082 38.60 -38.76 -24.62
C PRO A 1082 39.96 -38.29 -24.01
N GLY A 1083 40.17 -38.48 -22.68
CA GLY A 1083 41.53 -38.56 -22.09
C GLY A 1083 41.72 -38.15 -20.61
N PHE A 1084 42.08 -39.11 -19.74
CA PHE A 1084 42.86 -38.89 -18.49
C PHE A 1084 44.38 -38.82 -18.87
N SER A 1085 45.39 -38.48 -18.05
CA SER A 1085 45.65 -38.68 -16.61
C SER A 1085 46.88 -37.89 -16.09
N GLY A 1086 46.94 -37.59 -14.78
CA GLY A 1086 48.20 -37.38 -14.01
C GLY A 1086 48.75 -35.93 -13.93
N GLN A 1087 49.50 -35.54 -12.89
CA GLN A 1087 49.89 -36.28 -11.67
C GLN A 1087 50.23 -35.36 -10.47
N SER A 1088 49.70 -35.73 -9.28
CA SER A 1088 50.25 -35.61 -7.91
C SER A 1088 50.94 -34.34 -7.36
N TYR A 1089 50.44 -33.86 -6.20
CA TYR A 1089 51.17 -33.68 -4.93
C TYR A 1089 50.18 -33.85 -3.74
N PRO A 1090 50.60 -34.00 -2.46
CA PRO A 1090 49.99 -34.99 -1.56
C PRO A 1090 49.07 -34.45 -0.46
N SER A 1091 48.41 -35.38 0.24
CA SER A 1091 47.47 -35.14 1.34
C SER A 1091 47.88 -35.84 2.63
N GLN A 1092 47.50 -35.28 3.79
CA GLN A 1092 47.05 -36.00 5.00
C GLN A 1092 46.43 -34.99 5.99
N GLY A 1093 45.38 -35.30 6.76
CA GLY A 1093 44.52 -36.49 6.73
C GLY A 1093 43.41 -36.42 7.80
N PHE A 1094 42.22 -36.93 7.50
CA PHE A 1094 41.07 -37.02 8.43
C PHE A 1094 40.21 -38.23 8.03
N ILE A 1095 39.75 -39.06 8.99
CA ILE A 1095 39.00 -40.31 8.70
C ILE A 1095 37.84 -40.51 9.71
N PRO A 1096 36.61 -40.86 9.26
CA PRO A 1096 35.41 -41.04 10.11
C PRO A 1096 34.97 -42.50 10.29
N PRO A 1097 33.90 -42.73 11.07
CA PRO A 1097 32.73 -43.54 10.64
C PRO A 1097 31.36 -42.86 10.98
N SER A 1098 30.19 -43.19 10.39
CA SER A 1098 29.86 -44.03 9.21
C SER A 1098 28.47 -43.67 8.58
N SER A 1099 27.40 -44.47 8.77
CA SER A 1099 26.00 -44.28 8.32
C SER A 1099 25.05 -45.18 9.17
N ARG A 1100 23.70 -45.12 9.18
CA ARG A 1100 22.66 -44.88 8.13
C ARG A 1100 21.29 -44.41 8.77
N PRO A 1101 20.04 -44.56 8.23
CA PRO A 1101 19.01 -43.50 8.29
C PRO A 1101 17.71 -43.83 9.10
N PRO A 1102 16.76 -42.87 9.21
CA PRO A 1102 15.34 -43.20 9.44
C PRO A 1102 14.31 -42.45 8.53
N ASN A 1103 13.02 -42.55 8.90
CA ASN A 1103 11.83 -42.53 8.03
C ASN A 1103 11.00 -41.21 8.03
N ARG A 1104 9.80 -41.23 7.40
CA ARG A 1104 8.86 -40.10 7.17
C ARG A 1104 7.87 -39.75 8.31
N THR A 1105 7.39 -38.48 8.27
CA THR A 1105 6.04 -37.96 8.66
C THR A 1105 5.63 -37.97 10.16
N PRO A 1106 4.65 -37.14 10.60
CA PRO A 1106 3.70 -36.29 9.85
C PRO A 1106 3.78 -34.76 10.13
N VAL A 1107 2.74 -34.02 9.73
CA VAL A 1107 2.55 -32.56 9.87
C VAL A 1107 1.45 -32.28 10.89
N GLU A 1108 1.57 -31.22 11.70
CA GLU A 1108 0.48 -30.65 12.50
C GLU A 1108 0.36 -29.12 12.34
N THR A 1109 -0.79 -28.57 12.74
CA THR A 1109 -1.27 -27.20 12.49
C THR A 1109 -0.93 -26.18 13.60
N PRO A 1110 -0.94 -24.86 13.29
CA PRO A 1110 -0.51 -23.82 14.24
C PRO A 1110 -1.54 -23.49 15.34
N GLY A 1111 -1.06 -23.11 16.53
CA GLY A 1111 -1.90 -22.67 17.66
C GLY A 1111 -1.18 -21.84 18.72
N ASP A 1112 -1.95 -20.99 19.41
CA ASP A 1112 -1.67 -20.26 20.66
C ASP A 1112 -0.38 -19.43 20.83
N TRP A 1113 -0.39 -18.21 20.29
CA TRP A 1113 0.50 -17.11 20.69
C TRP A 1113 0.34 -16.65 22.16
N ARG A 1114 -0.70 -17.11 22.89
CA ARG A 1114 -0.97 -16.65 24.27
C ARG A 1114 0.10 -17.04 25.29
N LYS A 1115 0.73 -18.23 25.16
CA LYS A 1115 1.75 -18.69 26.12
C LYS A 1115 3.12 -17.99 25.98
N ALA A 1116 3.38 -17.30 24.87
CA ALA A 1116 4.58 -16.47 24.73
C ALA A 1116 4.49 -15.19 25.59
N ALA A 1117 3.28 -14.64 25.78
CA ALA A 1117 3.07 -13.40 26.54
C ALA A 1117 3.25 -13.59 28.06
N GLU A 1118 2.76 -14.70 28.62
CA GLU A 1118 2.86 -15.00 30.06
C GLU A 1118 4.32 -15.17 30.52
N ALA A 1119 5.20 -15.69 29.66
CA ALA A 1119 6.63 -15.85 29.95
C ALA A 1119 7.36 -14.51 30.12
N TRP A 1120 6.88 -13.42 29.49
CA TRP A 1120 7.52 -12.10 29.54
C TRP A 1120 7.07 -11.25 30.73
N ALA A 1121 5.86 -11.48 31.24
CA ALA A 1121 5.27 -10.69 32.33
C ALA A 1121 5.84 -10.97 33.74
N SER A 1122 6.73 -11.96 33.89
CA SER A 1122 7.15 -12.51 35.19
C SER A 1122 8.47 -11.98 35.76
N ARG A 1123 9.08 -10.94 35.17
CA ARG A 1123 10.40 -10.41 35.57
C ARG A 1123 10.51 -8.88 35.77
N ALA A 1124 9.51 -8.23 36.38
CA ALA A 1124 9.67 -6.84 36.86
C ALA A 1124 8.72 -6.43 38.01
N ARG A 1125 9.18 -6.52 39.27
CA ARG A 1125 8.69 -5.68 40.40
C ARG A 1125 9.76 -5.52 41.49
N PRO A 1126 10.13 -4.29 41.89
CA PRO A 1126 10.90 -4.05 43.12
C PRO A 1126 9.97 -3.95 44.35
N SER A 1127 10.49 -4.31 45.52
CA SER A 1127 9.87 -4.03 46.83
C SER A 1127 10.93 -3.50 47.79
N GLY A 1128 10.61 -2.47 48.57
CA GLY A 1128 11.62 -1.71 49.33
C GLY A 1128 11.35 -1.60 50.83
N SER A 1129 12.34 -1.03 51.52
CA SER A 1129 12.33 -0.54 52.91
C SER A 1129 12.31 -1.57 54.05
N ARG A 1130 13.43 -1.65 54.79
CA ARG A 1130 13.44 -1.27 56.22
C ARG A 1130 14.85 -1.00 56.76
N THR A 1131 14.91 -0.16 57.79
CA THR A 1131 16.10 0.35 58.50
C THR A 1131 16.54 -0.54 59.67
N PRO A 1132 17.79 -0.37 60.16
CA PRO A 1132 18.05 -0.32 61.61
C PRO A 1132 18.66 1.02 62.08
N ARG A 1133 18.76 1.20 63.40
CA ARG A 1133 19.27 2.42 64.09
C ARG A 1133 20.74 2.27 64.55
N THR A 1134 21.37 3.41 64.88
CA THR A 1134 22.63 3.53 65.65
C THR A 1134 22.42 3.16 67.14
N PRO A 1135 23.50 3.01 67.95
CA PRO A 1135 23.93 4.13 68.81
C PRO A 1135 25.44 4.16 69.27
N PHE A 1136 25.93 5.36 69.65
CA PHE A 1136 27.17 5.71 70.43
C PHE A 1136 28.55 5.18 69.94
N GLY A 1137 29.70 5.85 70.18
CA GLY A 1137 29.99 7.17 70.76
C GLY A 1137 31.50 7.43 70.99
N SER A 1138 31.91 8.68 71.28
CA SER A 1138 33.29 9.19 71.53
C SER A 1138 34.28 9.20 70.32
N GLY A 1139 35.30 10.08 70.24
CA GLY A 1139 35.56 11.30 71.05
C GLY A 1139 36.93 11.99 70.78
N THR A 1140 36.99 13.30 71.06
CA THR A 1140 38.18 14.17 71.31
C THR A 1140 39.24 14.49 70.21
N THR A 1141 39.58 15.79 70.18
CA THR A 1141 40.74 16.49 69.57
C THR A 1141 42.01 16.39 70.47
N PRO A 1142 43.19 17.07 70.28
CA PRO A 1142 43.59 18.13 69.30
C PRO A 1142 45.07 18.08 68.76
N ARG A 1143 45.49 19.15 68.04
CA ARG A 1143 46.71 20.00 68.30
C ARG A 1143 47.84 20.12 67.22
N MET A 1144 48.07 21.36 66.76
CA MET A 1144 49.31 21.97 66.17
C MET A 1144 49.84 21.40 64.82
N GLU A 1145 50.66 22.10 64.00
CA GLU A 1145 51.36 23.41 64.15
C GLU A 1145 51.47 24.20 62.80
N GLU A 1146 52.24 25.31 62.80
CA GLU A 1146 52.58 26.35 61.78
C GLU A 1146 52.60 26.01 60.26
N GLY A 1147 52.53 26.98 59.31
CA GLY A 1147 52.51 28.46 59.39
C GLY A 1147 52.19 29.13 58.02
N SER A 1148 51.72 30.39 57.96
CA SER A 1148 52.53 31.61 57.74
C SER A 1148 53.28 31.65 56.38
N ARG A 1149 53.04 32.53 55.40
CA ARG A 1149 52.31 33.84 55.22
C ARG A 1149 51.94 33.97 53.70
N ARG A 1150 51.39 35.05 53.08
CA ARG A 1150 51.14 36.48 53.40
C ARG A 1150 49.96 37.05 52.55
N THR A 1151 49.74 38.37 52.63
CA THR A 1151 48.79 39.25 51.88
C THR A 1151 49.48 40.65 51.74
N PRO A 1152 48.86 41.78 51.31
CA PRO A 1152 47.55 42.07 50.67
C PRO A 1152 47.79 42.61 49.22
N SER A 1153 47.12 43.59 48.56
CA SER A 1153 46.13 44.63 48.93
C SER A 1153 45.35 45.19 47.72
N SER A 1154 44.33 46.03 47.99
CA SER A 1154 43.47 46.77 47.06
C SER A 1154 43.87 48.25 46.90
N TYR A 1155 43.30 48.97 45.90
CA TYR A 1155 42.89 50.38 46.02
C TYR A 1155 41.80 50.80 45.00
N ARG A 1156 41.04 51.87 45.32
CA ARG A 1156 40.03 52.56 44.48
C ARG A 1156 40.30 54.07 44.51
N PRO A 1157 40.08 54.82 43.42
CA PRO A 1157 39.10 55.94 43.41
C PRO A 1157 38.14 55.83 42.18
N ILE A 1158 36.89 56.32 42.11
CA ILE A 1158 36.13 57.48 42.65
C ILE A 1158 36.09 58.69 41.69
N ASN A 1159 34.85 59.14 41.37
CA ASN A 1159 34.43 60.38 40.68
C ASN A 1159 34.73 60.47 39.14
N MET A 1160 33.96 61.21 38.31
CA MET A 1160 32.75 62.04 38.54
C MET A 1160 31.98 62.29 37.21
N ARG A 1161 30.62 62.30 37.24
CA ARG A 1161 29.70 63.10 36.36
C ARG A 1161 29.78 62.85 34.82
N ARG A 1162 28.79 63.17 33.98
CA ARG A 1162 27.54 63.95 34.12
C ARG A 1162 26.46 63.54 33.09
N ASP A 1163 25.26 64.11 33.23
CA ASP A 1163 24.18 64.37 32.24
C ASP A 1163 24.68 64.49 30.77
N ASP A 1164 23.97 64.05 29.72
CA ASP A 1164 22.62 64.49 29.30
C ASP A 1164 21.84 63.48 28.40
N GLN A 1165 20.52 63.71 28.24
CA GLN A 1165 19.69 63.16 27.14
C GLN A 1165 19.65 64.15 25.95
N PRO A 1166 19.34 63.68 24.72
CA PRO A 1166 17.99 63.94 24.22
C PRO A 1166 17.35 62.77 23.45
N GLY A 1167 16.02 62.82 23.32
CA GLY A 1167 15.23 62.04 22.35
C GLY A 1167 14.90 62.85 21.08
N PRO A 1168 13.72 62.65 20.46
CA PRO A 1168 13.71 61.82 19.26
C PRO A 1168 13.02 62.44 18.01
N SER A 1169 13.36 61.88 16.84
CA SER A 1169 12.67 62.04 15.54
C SER A 1169 12.83 60.75 14.73
N GLY A 1170 11.86 60.26 13.94
CA GLY A 1170 10.57 60.83 13.54
C GLY A 1170 10.57 61.17 12.04
N TYR A 1171 9.51 60.79 11.31
CA TYR A 1171 9.35 60.77 9.83
C TYR A 1171 10.14 59.64 9.13
N THR A 1172 9.73 59.07 7.97
CA THR A 1172 8.44 58.61 7.38
C THR A 1172 8.74 58.10 5.97
N ASP A 1173 8.05 57.04 5.51
CA ASP A 1173 8.05 56.54 4.12
C ASP A 1173 9.44 56.10 3.57
N ALA A 1174 9.58 55.27 2.53
CA ALA A 1174 8.61 54.75 1.57
C ALA A 1174 8.96 53.32 1.11
N THR A 1175 7.98 52.58 0.61
CA THR A 1175 8.19 51.38 -0.23
C THR A 1175 8.48 51.77 -1.69
N PRO A 1176 9.41 51.10 -2.37
CA PRO A 1176 9.35 50.87 -3.80
C PRO A 1176 8.98 49.41 -4.14
N LEU A 1177 8.19 49.22 -5.19
CA LEU A 1177 8.13 47.95 -5.93
C LEU A 1177 9.16 48.02 -7.08
N TYR A 1178 9.78 46.89 -7.41
CA TYR A 1178 9.98 46.33 -8.77
C TYR A 1178 10.15 44.81 -8.57
N ASP A 1179 9.60 43.87 -9.35
CA ASP A 1179 9.34 43.76 -10.80
C ASP A 1179 10.62 43.71 -11.66
N GLU A 1180 11.32 42.57 -11.61
CA GLU A 1180 11.74 41.76 -12.77
C GLU A 1180 11.82 40.26 -12.39
#